data_AF-A0AAV1XB84-F1
#
_entry.id   AF-A0AAV1XB84-F1
#
_cell.length_a   1.000
_cell.length_b   1.000
_cell.length_c   1.000
_cell.angle_alpha   90.00
_cell.angle_beta   90.00
_cell.angle_gamma   90.00
#
_symmetry.space_group_name_H-M   'P 1'
#
loop_
_entity.id
_entity.type
_entity.pdbx_description
1 polymer ?
#
loop_
_entity_poly.entity_id
_entity_poly.type
_entity_poly.pdbx_seq_one_letter_code
_entity_poly.pdbx_strand_id
1 'polypeptide(L)'
;MRRLSYLSLYSTTFCGWIPNTIGNLTNLRHLDLRLNDDLNLNIKWISQLQSLEYLDISGVNLDHKANLFQVHSMLPSLSTIYMDYCELGNMTIPFVNLTSTPQLQILSLRGNELTNLDIDALQNMTSLVHLDLSDNNLNLVPSWLSNFEKIEYLDLSSNYLTSVPCSFGGLKRLVHLDLSMNDFTLMECSLSTFLTNLCRLKTLYFSDNKLGREPLGDTKLSGCITYDLEILDLSNNEFSGHFPSWFGRIKNLNYLDVHSNFLYGSIPSSLGKMSKLETLILRNNTLDDDFHHLVNLSYLDLSSNRLDGMIPIMPGLSFMNLSYNHISGSLPKNIGNKMPNLQILLLGSNLINGSIPNSLCQIELWILDISKNKISGVIPNCWRDTESWEKINLSSNNLSGVFPTSFGNLSSLLWLHLNNNNLRGRLPMHISGLKILVIFDLGENQFSGSIPSWTTNTFHSLQILRLSKNKLSGSIPSQLCRLASLKILDLSGNNLVGSIPKCIGDLKGMTNGKSNNESLRLNLKFSGWSYEDVKQVMKGREFDYLKILKFVVNMDLSENKLVGFIPDGITLLIGLHGLNLSHNCLEGEIPKMIGDMKSLESFDISHNQLSGNIPNNMLSLTSMSHLNLSYNNFSGPIPQGNQFSTYDQYVYADNPNLCGRPLLKCPGGDSHDVSGRGFEEDEDGKEDRLEKLLLYSVIAVGFATGFWGIILVLVVKKSFRYACFRWVEDVTDMVYVEVVIKVARMKKWLVRNHVQG
;
A
#
# COMPACT_ATOMS: atom_id res chain seq x y z
N MET A 1 -42.14 -22.56 -29.47
CA MET A 1 -40.85 -21.82 -29.55
C MET A 1 -40.00 -22.18 -30.78
N ARG A 2 -40.53 -22.83 -31.83
CA ARG A 2 -39.72 -23.28 -33.01
C ARG A 2 -39.13 -22.14 -33.87
N ARG A 3 -39.44 -20.87 -33.61
CA ARG A 3 -38.86 -19.70 -34.29
C ARG A 3 -37.84 -18.95 -33.41
N LEU A 4 -37.59 -19.42 -32.19
CA LEU A 4 -36.70 -18.74 -31.25
C LEU A 4 -35.26 -18.81 -31.79
N SER A 5 -34.64 -17.66 -32.01
CA SER A 5 -33.27 -17.51 -32.52
C SER A 5 -32.30 -16.96 -31.47
N TYR A 6 -32.80 -16.37 -30.39
CA TYR A 6 -32.01 -15.75 -29.34
C TYR A 6 -32.58 -16.15 -27.96
N LEU A 7 -31.72 -16.63 -27.06
CA LEU A 7 -32.06 -16.97 -25.69
C LEU A 7 -30.92 -16.53 -24.76
N SER A 8 -31.21 -15.67 -23.79
CA SER A 8 -30.29 -15.31 -22.72
C SER A 8 -30.97 -15.58 -21.38
N LEU A 9 -30.26 -16.31 -20.52
CA LEU A 9 -30.59 -16.60 -19.12
C LEU A 9 -29.49 -16.02 -18.22
N TYR A 10 -28.90 -14.90 -18.62
CA TYR A 10 -27.85 -14.22 -17.85
C TYR A 10 -28.28 -13.94 -16.41
N SER A 11 -27.45 -14.35 -15.44
CA SER A 11 -27.62 -14.08 -14.01
C SER A 11 -29.01 -14.43 -13.48
N THR A 12 -29.61 -15.49 -14.02
CA THR A 12 -30.83 -16.05 -13.45
C THR A 12 -30.44 -16.90 -12.24
N THR A 13 -31.17 -16.84 -11.12
CA THR A 13 -30.84 -17.67 -9.95
C THR A 13 -31.25 -19.14 -10.15
N PHE A 14 -31.14 -19.65 -11.38
CA PHE A 14 -31.53 -21.01 -11.71
C PHE A 14 -30.50 -22.01 -11.21
N CYS A 15 -30.98 -23.13 -10.71
CA CYS A 15 -30.17 -24.20 -10.16
C CYS A 15 -30.59 -25.56 -10.72
N GLY A 16 -29.66 -26.50 -10.74
CA GLY A 16 -29.89 -27.87 -11.22
C GLY A 16 -29.59 -28.06 -12.71
N TRP A 17 -30.11 -29.14 -13.29
CA TRP A 17 -29.75 -29.55 -14.65
C TRP A 17 -30.57 -28.83 -15.71
N ILE A 18 -29.89 -28.32 -16.75
CA ILE A 18 -30.57 -27.77 -17.92
C ILE A 18 -31.32 -28.90 -18.66
N PRO A 19 -32.65 -28.76 -18.90
CA PRO A 19 -33.42 -29.81 -19.57
C PRO A 19 -32.95 -30.06 -21.00
N ASN A 20 -32.74 -31.33 -21.37
CA ASN A 20 -32.37 -31.74 -22.73
C ASN A 20 -33.39 -31.29 -23.81
N THR A 21 -34.61 -30.93 -23.43
CA THR A 21 -35.65 -30.42 -24.33
C THR A 21 -35.29 -29.09 -24.98
N ILE A 22 -34.34 -28.33 -24.42
CA ILE A 22 -33.78 -27.12 -25.05
C ILE A 22 -33.08 -27.47 -26.37
N GLY A 23 -32.51 -28.68 -26.51
CA GLY A 23 -31.94 -29.19 -27.76
C GLY A 23 -32.93 -29.23 -28.94
N ASN A 24 -34.24 -29.18 -28.69
CA ASN A 24 -35.26 -29.10 -29.75
C ASN A 24 -35.38 -27.71 -30.39
N LEU A 25 -34.67 -26.69 -29.89
CA LEU A 25 -34.66 -25.34 -30.43
C LEU A 25 -33.69 -25.21 -31.61
N THR A 26 -33.89 -26.00 -32.67
CA THR A 26 -32.93 -26.12 -33.79
C THR A 26 -32.66 -24.83 -34.59
N ASN A 27 -33.50 -23.79 -34.42
CA ASN A 27 -33.32 -22.46 -35.02
C ASN A 27 -32.58 -21.45 -34.11
N LEU A 28 -32.17 -21.88 -32.91
CA LEU A 28 -31.45 -21.03 -31.97
C LEU A 28 -30.06 -20.70 -32.52
N ARG A 29 -29.74 -19.41 -32.54
CA ARG A 29 -28.46 -18.87 -33.01
C ARG A 29 -27.60 -18.29 -31.90
N HIS A 30 -28.24 -17.80 -30.84
CA HIS A 30 -27.55 -17.20 -29.70
C HIS A 30 -28.07 -17.79 -28.39
N LEU A 31 -27.14 -18.30 -27.58
CA LEU A 31 -27.40 -18.83 -26.25
C LEU A 31 -26.42 -18.22 -25.24
N ASP A 32 -26.94 -17.50 -24.24
CA ASP A 32 -26.18 -16.93 -23.13
C ASP A 32 -26.69 -17.49 -21.80
N LEU A 33 -25.81 -18.17 -21.05
CA LEU A 33 -26.07 -18.83 -19.78
C LEU A 33 -25.16 -18.31 -18.66
N ARG A 34 -24.52 -17.14 -18.84
CA ARG A 34 -23.52 -16.64 -17.89
C ARG A 34 -24.02 -16.41 -16.47
N LEU A 35 -23.11 -16.55 -15.51
CA LEU A 35 -23.32 -16.25 -14.07
C LEU A 35 -24.50 -17.05 -13.48
N ASN A 36 -24.53 -18.34 -13.80
CA ASN A 36 -25.48 -19.31 -13.25
C ASN A 36 -24.70 -20.45 -12.57
N ASP A 37 -24.04 -20.15 -11.46
CA ASP A 37 -23.04 -21.04 -10.84
C ASP A 37 -23.62 -22.38 -10.37
N ASP A 38 -24.92 -22.43 -10.07
CA ASP A 38 -25.65 -23.64 -9.65
C ASP A 38 -26.26 -24.44 -10.82
N LEU A 39 -26.12 -23.96 -12.06
CA LEU A 39 -26.57 -24.69 -13.24
C LEU A 39 -25.54 -25.76 -13.62
N ASN A 40 -26.05 -26.98 -13.82
CA ASN A 40 -25.28 -28.10 -14.34
C ASN A 40 -25.65 -28.34 -15.80
N LEU A 41 -24.63 -28.45 -16.66
CA LEU A 41 -24.81 -28.59 -18.10
C LEU A 41 -24.42 -29.98 -18.60
N ASN A 42 -25.36 -30.68 -19.24
CA ASN A 42 -25.05 -31.83 -20.08
C ASN A 42 -24.82 -31.39 -21.52
N ILE A 43 -23.60 -31.54 -22.01
CA ILE A 43 -23.18 -31.06 -23.33
C ILE A 43 -23.87 -31.80 -24.50
N LYS A 44 -24.48 -32.98 -24.27
CA LYS A 44 -25.09 -33.77 -25.36
C LYS A 44 -26.22 -33.07 -26.10
N TRP A 45 -27.08 -32.31 -25.41
CA TRP A 45 -28.20 -31.64 -26.09
C TRP A 45 -27.74 -30.41 -26.89
N ILE A 46 -26.61 -29.80 -26.53
CA ILE A 46 -26.03 -28.67 -27.27
C ILE A 46 -25.69 -29.09 -28.71
N SER A 47 -25.22 -30.32 -28.91
CA SER A 47 -24.93 -30.88 -30.25
C SER A 47 -26.14 -30.90 -31.22
N GLN A 48 -27.36 -30.73 -30.70
CA GLN A 48 -28.59 -30.70 -31.52
C GLN A 48 -28.89 -29.30 -32.08
N LEU A 49 -28.23 -28.26 -31.58
CA LEU A 49 -28.44 -26.86 -31.97
C LEU A 49 -27.62 -26.48 -33.21
N GLN A 50 -27.90 -27.09 -34.36
CA GLN A 50 -27.09 -26.93 -35.58
C GLN A 50 -26.99 -25.50 -36.13
N SER A 51 -27.93 -24.61 -35.77
CA SER A 51 -27.93 -23.20 -36.17
C SER A 51 -27.19 -22.28 -35.19
N LEU A 52 -26.60 -22.81 -34.11
CA LEU A 52 -26.00 -22.00 -33.06
C LEU A 52 -24.72 -21.32 -33.56
N GLU A 53 -24.68 -19.99 -33.46
CA GLU A 53 -23.59 -19.11 -33.89
C GLU A 53 -22.81 -18.56 -32.67
N TYR A 54 -23.50 -18.30 -31.55
CA TYR A 54 -22.94 -17.78 -30.30
C TYR A 54 -23.34 -18.66 -29.12
N LEU A 55 -22.36 -19.03 -28.31
CA LEU A 55 -22.54 -19.75 -27.06
C LEU A 55 -21.72 -19.10 -25.94
N ASP A 56 -22.37 -18.79 -24.84
CA ASP A 56 -21.71 -18.26 -23.65
C ASP A 56 -22.20 -19.01 -22.42
N ILE A 57 -21.28 -19.72 -21.78
CA ILE A 57 -21.54 -20.57 -20.62
C ILE A 57 -20.61 -20.24 -19.44
N SER A 58 -20.04 -19.04 -19.43
CA SER A 58 -19.09 -18.66 -18.38
C SER A 58 -19.71 -18.73 -16.97
N GLY A 59 -19.00 -19.36 -16.04
CA GLY A 59 -19.45 -19.64 -14.67
C GLY A 59 -20.36 -20.86 -14.52
N VAL A 60 -20.65 -21.62 -15.59
CA VAL A 60 -21.49 -22.84 -15.50
C VAL A 60 -20.61 -24.06 -15.24
N ASN A 61 -20.99 -24.91 -14.26
CA ASN A 61 -20.26 -26.14 -13.96
C ASN A 61 -20.54 -27.22 -15.02
N LEU A 62 -19.47 -27.68 -15.66
CA LEU A 62 -19.52 -28.75 -16.66
C LEU A 62 -19.36 -30.12 -15.99
N ASP A 63 -20.23 -31.07 -16.34
CA ASP A 63 -20.09 -32.46 -15.90
C ASP A 63 -18.69 -32.97 -16.30
N HIS A 64 -17.89 -33.44 -15.33
CA HIS A 64 -16.48 -33.80 -15.46
C HIS A 64 -16.19 -34.91 -16.50
N LYS A 65 -17.23 -35.44 -17.15
CA LYS A 65 -17.17 -36.45 -18.23
C LYS A 65 -17.41 -35.87 -19.62
N ALA A 66 -17.79 -34.61 -19.74
CA ALA A 66 -18.29 -34.01 -20.95
C ALA A 66 -17.24 -33.11 -21.61
N ASN A 67 -16.60 -33.62 -22.67
CA ASN A 67 -15.65 -32.85 -23.45
C ASN A 67 -16.41 -31.95 -24.46
N LEU A 68 -16.57 -30.65 -24.17
CA LEU A 68 -17.27 -29.70 -25.05
C LEU A 68 -16.64 -29.62 -26.45
N PHE A 69 -15.32 -29.82 -26.54
CA PHE A 69 -14.59 -29.80 -27.80
C PHE A 69 -14.94 -31.00 -28.70
N GLN A 70 -15.42 -32.10 -28.12
CA GLN A 70 -15.99 -33.21 -28.89
C GLN A 70 -17.34 -32.81 -29.53
N VAL A 71 -18.14 -31.96 -28.87
CA VAL A 71 -19.42 -31.44 -29.37
C VAL A 71 -19.25 -30.27 -30.34
N HIS A 72 -18.15 -29.53 -30.29
CA HIS A 72 -17.83 -28.51 -31.30
C HIS A 72 -17.70 -29.13 -32.71
N SER A 73 -17.17 -30.35 -32.83
CA SER A 73 -17.15 -31.07 -34.12
C SER A 73 -18.55 -31.29 -34.71
N MET A 74 -19.59 -31.16 -33.89
CA MET A 74 -21.00 -31.39 -34.22
C MET A 74 -21.78 -30.08 -34.44
N LEU A 75 -21.17 -28.91 -34.23
CA LEU A 75 -21.81 -27.59 -34.36
C LEU A 75 -21.16 -26.77 -35.50
N PRO A 76 -21.66 -26.93 -36.74
CA PRO A 76 -20.99 -26.39 -37.92
C PRO A 76 -21.10 -24.87 -38.07
N SER A 77 -22.01 -24.20 -37.35
CA SER A 77 -22.29 -22.76 -37.49
C SER A 77 -21.66 -21.89 -36.40
N LEU A 78 -20.98 -22.50 -35.43
CA LEU A 78 -20.53 -21.83 -34.20
C LEU A 78 -19.30 -20.96 -34.48
N SER A 79 -19.41 -19.65 -34.21
CA SER A 79 -18.34 -18.67 -34.44
C SER A 79 -17.79 -18.06 -33.16
N THR A 80 -18.57 -18.08 -32.07
CA THR A 80 -18.21 -17.44 -30.80
C THR A 80 -18.50 -18.34 -29.62
N ILE A 81 -17.50 -18.54 -28.76
CA ILE A 81 -17.62 -19.34 -27.54
C ILE A 81 -16.93 -18.63 -26.37
N TYR A 82 -17.66 -18.52 -25.26
CA TYR A 82 -17.14 -18.11 -23.95
C TYR A 82 -17.37 -19.23 -22.95
N MET A 83 -16.31 -19.66 -22.26
CA MET A 83 -16.33 -20.68 -21.22
C MET A 83 -15.45 -20.25 -20.04
N ASP A 84 -15.60 -19.02 -19.58
CA ASP A 84 -14.75 -18.49 -18.52
C ASP A 84 -15.18 -19.06 -17.18
N TYR A 85 -14.24 -19.35 -16.28
CA TYR A 85 -14.52 -19.82 -14.93
C TYR A 85 -15.40 -21.09 -14.90
N CYS A 86 -15.09 -22.06 -15.78
CA CYS A 86 -15.82 -23.32 -15.91
C CYS A 86 -15.08 -24.53 -15.32
N GLU A 87 -13.98 -24.31 -14.57
CA GLU A 87 -13.18 -25.36 -13.91
C GLU A 87 -12.66 -26.44 -14.90
N LEU A 88 -12.25 -26.04 -16.10
CA LEU A 88 -11.81 -26.97 -17.16
C LEU A 88 -10.45 -27.67 -16.89
N GLY A 89 -9.71 -27.26 -15.85
CA GLY A 89 -8.41 -27.82 -15.51
C GLY A 89 -8.46 -29.30 -15.07
N ASN A 90 -7.35 -30.03 -15.22
CA ASN A 90 -7.20 -31.44 -14.82
C ASN A 90 -8.16 -32.45 -15.49
N MET A 91 -8.82 -32.09 -16.61
CA MET A 91 -9.62 -33.06 -17.35
C MET A 91 -8.74 -34.19 -17.92
N THR A 92 -9.04 -35.43 -17.54
CA THR A 92 -8.26 -36.65 -17.86
C THR A 92 -8.33 -37.09 -19.32
N ILE A 93 -8.97 -36.32 -20.19
CA ILE A 93 -9.09 -36.61 -21.62
C ILE A 93 -8.33 -35.52 -22.37
N PRO A 94 -7.17 -35.85 -22.97
CA PRO A 94 -6.42 -34.85 -23.72
C PRO A 94 -7.30 -34.39 -24.88
N PHE A 95 -7.31 -33.08 -25.15
CA PHE A 95 -8.05 -32.42 -26.25
C PHE A 95 -7.57 -32.87 -27.67
N VAL A 96 -6.85 -33.99 -27.74
CA VAL A 96 -6.14 -34.55 -28.89
C VAL A 96 -7.13 -35.23 -29.82
N ASN A 97 -7.78 -34.42 -30.68
CA ASN A 97 -8.17 -34.73 -32.07
C ASN A 97 -9.18 -33.72 -32.60
N LEU A 98 -8.91 -32.42 -32.44
CA LEU A 98 -9.63 -31.39 -33.17
C LEU A 98 -9.02 -31.25 -34.57
N THR A 99 -9.63 -31.94 -35.53
CA THR A 99 -9.41 -31.64 -36.95
C THR A 99 -9.95 -30.23 -37.22
N SER A 100 -9.13 -29.43 -37.92
CA SER A 100 -9.37 -28.03 -38.31
C SER A 100 -10.84 -27.60 -38.37
N THR A 101 -11.25 -26.68 -37.50
CA THR A 101 -12.57 -26.03 -37.52
C THR A 101 -12.45 -24.66 -38.18
N PRO A 102 -12.73 -24.52 -39.50
CA PRO A 102 -12.44 -23.28 -40.23
C PRO A 102 -13.33 -22.07 -39.87
N GLN A 103 -14.28 -22.20 -38.93
CA GLN A 103 -15.31 -21.16 -38.66
C GLN A 103 -15.21 -20.46 -37.30
N LEU A 104 -14.55 -21.03 -36.28
CA LEU A 104 -14.52 -20.41 -34.95
C LEU A 104 -13.64 -19.16 -34.98
N GLN A 105 -14.18 -18.01 -34.55
CA GLN A 105 -13.49 -16.72 -34.58
C GLN A 105 -13.17 -16.19 -33.19
N ILE A 106 -14.03 -16.45 -32.20
CA ILE A 106 -13.86 -15.95 -30.84
C ILE A 106 -13.89 -17.13 -29.87
N LEU A 107 -12.85 -17.26 -29.06
CA LEU A 107 -12.75 -18.23 -27.99
C LEU A 107 -12.21 -17.56 -26.72
N SER A 108 -12.93 -17.72 -25.62
CA SER A 108 -12.48 -17.31 -24.29
C SER A 108 -12.53 -18.49 -23.33
N LEU A 109 -11.40 -18.74 -22.67
CA LEU A 109 -11.21 -19.80 -21.69
C LEU A 109 -10.59 -19.25 -20.40
N ARG A 110 -10.93 -18.01 -20.05
CA ARG A 110 -10.35 -17.33 -18.89
C ARG A 110 -10.67 -18.05 -17.58
N GLY A 111 -9.74 -18.11 -16.63
CA GLY A 111 -10.08 -18.55 -15.27
C GLY A 111 -10.36 -20.06 -15.14
N ASN A 112 -9.66 -20.91 -15.90
CA ASN A 112 -9.98 -22.34 -16.01
C ASN A 112 -8.88 -23.28 -15.50
N GLU A 113 -7.85 -22.75 -14.84
CA GLU A 113 -6.71 -23.54 -14.35
C GLU A 113 -5.97 -24.33 -15.44
N LEU A 114 -6.09 -23.93 -16.71
CA LEU A 114 -5.53 -24.64 -17.86
C LEU A 114 -4.00 -24.62 -17.85
N THR A 115 -3.41 -25.76 -18.22
CA THR A 115 -1.96 -25.91 -18.42
C THR A 115 -1.61 -25.90 -19.90
N ASN A 116 -0.31 -25.84 -20.22
CA ASN A 116 0.18 -25.93 -21.60
C ASN A 116 -0.31 -27.20 -22.34
N LEU A 117 -0.45 -28.32 -21.62
CA LEU A 117 -0.88 -29.59 -22.21
C LEU A 117 -2.35 -29.55 -22.64
N ASP A 118 -3.17 -28.78 -21.91
CA ASP A 118 -4.59 -28.63 -22.19
C ASP A 118 -4.82 -27.85 -23.48
N ILE A 119 -4.05 -26.78 -23.68
CA ILE A 119 -4.24 -25.87 -24.81
C ILE A 119 -3.57 -26.33 -26.11
N ASP A 120 -2.76 -27.39 -26.11
CA ASP A 120 -2.10 -27.89 -27.33
C ASP A 120 -3.08 -28.34 -28.41
N ALA A 121 -4.32 -28.65 -28.04
CA ALA A 121 -5.36 -28.94 -29.03
C ALA A 121 -5.88 -27.73 -29.80
N LEU A 122 -5.60 -26.52 -29.32
CA LEU A 122 -5.94 -25.30 -30.03
C LEU A 122 -5.01 -25.08 -31.25
N GLN A 123 -3.90 -25.83 -31.38
CA GLN A 123 -2.89 -25.67 -32.43
C GLN A 123 -3.44 -25.58 -33.87
N ASN A 124 -4.60 -26.20 -34.15
CA ASN A 124 -5.23 -26.20 -35.47
C ASN A 124 -6.33 -25.13 -35.66
N MET A 125 -6.62 -24.29 -34.66
CA MET A 125 -7.68 -23.28 -34.69
C MET A 125 -7.22 -21.94 -35.30
N THR A 126 -6.58 -22.00 -36.47
CA THR A 126 -5.99 -20.81 -37.14
C THR A 126 -7.01 -19.81 -37.71
N SER A 127 -8.32 -20.11 -37.60
CA SER A 127 -9.40 -19.18 -37.94
C SER A 127 -9.64 -18.10 -36.89
N LEU A 128 -9.12 -18.27 -35.67
CA LEU A 128 -9.37 -17.39 -34.54
C LEU A 128 -8.90 -15.95 -34.80
N VAL A 129 -9.75 -15.02 -34.37
CA VAL A 129 -9.57 -13.57 -34.40
C VAL A 129 -9.45 -13.02 -32.98
N HIS A 130 -10.10 -13.67 -32.00
CA HIS A 130 -10.05 -13.33 -30.59
C HIS A 130 -9.76 -14.58 -29.77
N LEU A 131 -8.73 -14.52 -28.93
CA LEU A 131 -8.36 -15.58 -28.00
C LEU A 131 -8.04 -14.98 -26.63
N ASP A 132 -8.78 -15.40 -25.61
CA ASP A 132 -8.52 -15.06 -24.21
C ASP A 132 -8.20 -16.34 -23.43
N LEU A 133 -6.97 -16.41 -22.93
CA LEU A 133 -6.46 -17.48 -22.07
C LEU A 133 -5.97 -16.90 -20.72
N SER A 134 -6.44 -15.71 -20.34
CA SER A 134 -6.04 -15.06 -19.10
C SER A 134 -6.43 -15.88 -17.86
N ASP A 135 -5.76 -15.65 -16.74
CA ASP A 135 -6.12 -16.24 -15.44
C ASP A 135 -6.09 -17.80 -15.50
N ASN A 136 -4.99 -18.35 -16.01
CA ASN A 136 -4.77 -19.79 -16.15
C ASN A 136 -3.38 -20.20 -15.61
N ASN A 137 -3.02 -21.47 -15.77
CA ASN A 137 -1.77 -22.05 -15.26
C ASN A 137 -0.73 -22.29 -16.37
N LEU A 138 -0.67 -21.41 -17.38
CA LEU A 138 0.26 -21.55 -18.50
C LEU A 138 1.68 -21.12 -18.09
N ASN A 139 2.68 -21.95 -18.37
CA ASN A 139 4.09 -21.70 -18.01
C ASN A 139 4.97 -21.29 -19.19
N LEU A 140 4.55 -21.63 -20.41
CA LEU A 140 5.26 -21.35 -21.65
C LEU A 140 4.31 -20.77 -22.69
N VAL A 141 4.82 -19.84 -23.50
CA VAL A 141 4.08 -19.37 -24.68
C VAL A 141 4.11 -20.50 -25.72
N PRO A 142 2.95 -21.02 -26.18
CA PRO A 142 2.95 -22.11 -27.15
C PRO A 142 3.50 -21.67 -28.50
N SER A 143 4.39 -22.49 -29.09
CA SER A 143 5.06 -22.16 -30.36
C SER A 143 4.08 -22.06 -31.53
N TRP A 144 2.95 -22.78 -31.48
CA TRP A 144 1.93 -22.75 -32.52
C TRP A 144 1.13 -21.44 -32.57
N LEU A 145 1.15 -20.64 -31.50
CA LEU A 145 0.40 -19.38 -31.44
C LEU A 145 0.88 -18.39 -32.52
N SER A 146 2.14 -18.49 -32.96
CA SER A 146 2.66 -17.67 -34.06
C SER A 146 2.01 -17.96 -35.41
N ASN A 147 1.31 -19.09 -35.56
CA ASN A 147 0.62 -19.47 -36.80
C ASN A 147 -0.79 -18.86 -36.89
N PHE A 148 -1.25 -18.16 -35.86
CA PHE A 148 -2.60 -17.57 -35.83
C PHE A 148 -2.62 -16.21 -36.54
N GLU A 149 -2.39 -16.22 -37.86
CA GLU A 149 -2.23 -14.99 -38.66
C GLU A 149 -3.46 -14.06 -38.66
N LYS A 150 -4.65 -14.58 -38.27
CA LYS A 150 -5.92 -13.84 -38.20
C LYS A 150 -6.17 -13.13 -36.87
N ILE A 151 -5.36 -13.40 -35.85
CA ILE A 151 -5.60 -12.91 -34.50
C ILE A 151 -5.53 -11.37 -34.43
N GLU A 152 -6.54 -10.77 -33.83
CA GLU A 152 -6.69 -9.33 -33.59
C GLU A 152 -6.73 -9.02 -32.09
N TYR A 153 -7.24 -9.93 -31.25
CA TYR A 153 -7.22 -9.82 -29.80
C TYR A 153 -6.58 -11.06 -29.19
N LEU A 154 -5.56 -10.87 -28.37
CA LEU A 154 -4.90 -11.93 -27.63
C LEU A 154 -4.67 -11.48 -26.17
N ASP A 155 -5.23 -12.22 -25.23
CA ASP A 155 -5.01 -12.01 -23.79
C ASP A 155 -4.39 -13.27 -23.18
N LEU A 156 -3.19 -13.13 -22.64
CA LEU A 156 -2.43 -14.15 -21.93
C LEU A 156 -2.10 -13.69 -20.49
N SER A 157 -2.77 -12.66 -20.00
CA SER A 157 -2.48 -12.06 -18.69
C SER A 157 -2.76 -13.02 -17.54
N SER A 158 -2.21 -12.75 -16.35
CA SER A 158 -2.45 -13.56 -15.15
C SER A 158 -2.14 -15.05 -15.35
N ASN A 159 -0.95 -15.35 -15.86
CA ASN A 159 -0.43 -16.71 -16.06
C ASN A 159 0.98 -16.81 -15.45
N TYR A 160 1.71 -17.90 -15.69
CA TYR A 160 3.07 -18.14 -15.20
C TYR A 160 4.09 -18.17 -16.36
N LEU A 161 3.83 -17.41 -17.43
CA LEU A 161 4.66 -17.42 -18.64
C LEU A 161 6.03 -16.81 -18.35
N THR A 162 7.10 -17.46 -18.83
CA THR A 162 8.49 -17.11 -18.42
C THR A 162 9.33 -16.40 -19.49
N SER A 163 8.98 -16.53 -20.77
CA SER A 163 9.70 -15.91 -21.89
C SER A 163 8.76 -15.37 -22.98
N VAL A 164 9.02 -14.17 -23.49
CA VAL A 164 8.27 -13.59 -24.63
C VAL A 164 8.97 -13.93 -25.95
N PRO A 165 8.32 -14.66 -26.87
CA PRO A 165 8.94 -15.06 -28.12
C PRO A 165 8.93 -13.96 -29.17
N CYS A 166 9.97 -13.89 -30.02
CA CYS A 166 10.02 -12.92 -31.12
C CYS A 166 8.97 -13.18 -32.20
N SER A 167 8.45 -14.40 -32.27
CA SER A 167 7.45 -14.80 -33.26
C SER A 167 6.13 -14.01 -33.14
N PHE A 168 5.84 -13.41 -31.99
CA PHE A 168 4.71 -12.50 -31.81
C PHE A 168 4.77 -11.27 -32.72
N GLY A 169 5.96 -10.80 -33.10
CA GLY A 169 6.12 -9.74 -34.10
C GLY A 169 5.59 -10.14 -35.50
N GLY A 170 5.31 -11.43 -35.73
CA GLY A 170 4.68 -11.96 -36.94
C GLY A 170 3.14 -11.84 -36.96
N LEU A 171 2.49 -11.56 -35.83
CA LEU A 171 1.03 -11.47 -35.70
C LEU A 171 0.51 -10.10 -36.16
N LYS A 172 0.69 -9.81 -37.44
CA LYS A 172 0.49 -8.48 -38.07
C LYS A 172 -0.93 -7.90 -37.96
N ARG A 173 -1.92 -8.70 -37.57
CA ARG A 173 -3.32 -8.28 -37.41
C ARG A 173 -3.67 -7.88 -35.98
N LEU A 174 -2.80 -8.14 -35.00
CA LEU A 174 -3.04 -7.79 -33.61
C LEU A 174 -3.41 -6.32 -33.44
N VAL A 175 -4.50 -6.11 -32.73
CA VAL A 175 -5.06 -4.83 -32.30
C VAL A 175 -4.91 -4.67 -30.79
N HIS A 176 -5.12 -5.76 -30.05
CA HIS A 176 -4.99 -5.83 -28.61
C HIS A 176 -4.09 -7.00 -28.21
N LEU A 177 -3.12 -6.73 -27.34
CA LEU A 177 -2.27 -7.74 -26.74
C LEU A 177 -2.11 -7.45 -25.24
N ASP A 178 -2.46 -8.42 -24.40
CA ASP A 178 -2.23 -8.37 -22.96
C ASP A 178 -1.33 -9.52 -22.52
N LEU A 179 -0.19 -9.15 -21.94
CA LEU A 179 0.85 -10.02 -21.39
C LEU A 179 1.11 -9.71 -19.91
N SER A 180 0.23 -8.95 -19.27
CA SER A 180 0.43 -8.46 -17.90
C SER A 180 0.34 -9.59 -16.86
N MET A 181 0.84 -9.34 -15.65
CA MET A 181 0.73 -10.27 -14.52
C MET A 181 1.24 -11.68 -14.85
N ASN A 182 2.46 -11.78 -15.36
CA ASN A 182 3.13 -13.04 -15.69
C ASN A 182 4.50 -13.12 -15.00
N ASP A 183 5.25 -14.19 -15.26
CA ASP A 183 6.60 -14.41 -14.76
C ASP A 183 7.68 -14.16 -15.82
N PHE A 184 7.43 -13.26 -16.78
CA PHE A 184 8.36 -13.04 -17.89
C PHE A 184 9.70 -12.54 -17.35
N THR A 185 10.76 -13.32 -17.57
CA THR A 185 12.14 -13.00 -17.14
C THR A 185 13.05 -12.62 -18.30
N LEU A 186 12.66 -12.98 -19.52
CA LEU A 186 13.44 -12.83 -20.74
C LEU A 186 12.54 -12.43 -21.91
N MET A 187 12.96 -11.46 -22.71
CA MET A 187 12.45 -11.28 -24.08
C MET A 187 13.47 -11.82 -25.09
N GLU A 188 13.03 -12.63 -26.04
CA GLU A 188 13.90 -13.13 -27.12
C GLU A 188 14.45 -12.01 -28.02
N CYS A 189 13.77 -10.86 -28.04
CA CYS A 189 14.19 -9.64 -28.73
C CYS A 189 13.67 -8.40 -27.99
N SER A 190 14.35 -7.27 -28.20
CA SER A 190 13.94 -6.00 -27.59
C SER A 190 12.49 -5.63 -27.93
N LEU A 191 11.82 -4.92 -27.02
CA LEU A 191 10.47 -4.40 -27.22
C LEU A 191 10.37 -3.56 -28.52
N SER A 192 11.40 -2.77 -28.83
CA SER A 192 11.44 -1.99 -30.08
C SER A 192 11.37 -2.87 -31.34
N THR A 193 12.05 -4.01 -31.34
CA THR A 193 12.03 -5.00 -32.44
C THR A 193 10.69 -5.70 -32.52
N PHE A 194 10.17 -6.12 -31.36
CA PHE A 194 8.86 -6.77 -31.21
C PHE A 194 7.72 -5.92 -31.80
N LEU A 195 7.74 -4.61 -31.53
CA LEU A 195 6.70 -3.67 -31.97
C LEU A 195 6.80 -3.26 -33.44
N THR A 196 7.98 -3.34 -34.06
CA THR A 196 8.27 -2.73 -35.37
C THR A 196 7.29 -3.13 -36.48
N ASN A 197 6.76 -4.36 -36.45
CA ASN A 197 5.89 -4.91 -37.51
C ASN A 197 4.40 -5.00 -37.15
N LEU A 198 3.98 -4.56 -35.96
CA LEU A 198 2.61 -4.69 -35.47
C LEU A 198 1.74 -3.50 -35.89
N CYS A 199 1.47 -3.37 -37.19
CA CYS A 199 0.81 -2.21 -37.82
C CYS A 199 -0.66 -1.95 -37.46
N ARG A 200 -1.25 -2.70 -36.54
CA ARG A 200 -2.65 -2.51 -36.13
C ARG A 200 -2.80 -2.42 -34.62
N LEU A 201 -1.70 -2.60 -33.89
CA LEU A 201 -1.72 -2.70 -32.45
C LEU A 201 -2.07 -1.33 -31.88
N LYS A 202 -3.20 -1.29 -31.17
CA LYS A 202 -3.72 -0.10 -30.48
C LYS A 202 -3.40 -0.14 -29.00
N THR A 203 -3.44 -1.32 -28.39
CA THR A 203 -3.26 -1.48 -26.95
C THR A 203 -2.28 -2.60 -26.67
N LEU A 204 -1.25 -2.29 -25.90
CA LEU A 204 -0.31 -3.26 -25.35
C LEU A 204 -0.26 -3.08 -23.83
N TYR A 205 -0.70 -4.11 -23.12
CA TYR A 205 -0.47 -4.26 -21.69
C TYR A 205 0.61 -5.30 -21.47
N PHE A 206 1.65 -4.91 -20.76
CA PHE A 206 2.76 -5.79 -20.45
C PHE A 206 3.20 -5.62 -18.99
N SER A 207 2.35 -5.06 -18.12
CA SER A 207 2.69 -4.72 -16.74
C SER A 207 2.94 -5.93 -15.84
N ASP A 208 3.53 -5.72 -14.67
CA ASP A 208 3.60 -6.71 -13.58
C ASP A 208 4.28 -8.02 -14.01
N ASN A 209 5.53 -7.89 -14.46
CA ASN A 209 6.40 -8.99 -14.90
C ASN A 209 7.79 -8.86 -14.26
N LYS A 210 8.70 -9.81 -14.52
CA LYS A 210 9.99 -9.95 -13.81
C LYS A 210 11.19 -9.88 -14.75
N LEU A 211 11.16 -9.00 -15.75
CA LEU A 211 12.19 -8.97 -16.80
C LEU A 211 13.56 -8.65 -16.19
N GLY A 212 14.61 -9.35 -16.60
CA GLY A 212 15.94 -9.25 -15.97
C GLY A 212 16.73 -7.99 -16.32
N ARG A 213 16.22 -6.79 -16.01
CA ARG A 213 16.86 -5.49 -16.34
C ARG A 213 17.14 -5.29 -17.83
N GLU A 214 16.28 -5.81 -18.69
CA GLU A 214 16.44 -5.62 -20.12
C GLU A 214 16.24 -4.16 -20.52
N PRO A 215 17.02 -3.63 -21.49
CA PRO A 215 16.77 -2.32 -22.04
C PRO A 215 15.57 -2.32 -22.98
N LEU A 216 14.77 -1.25 -22.95
CA LEU A 216 13.68 -1.03 -23.90
C LEU A 216 14.16 -0.90 -25.37
N GLY A 217 15.45 -0.67 -25.56
CA GLY A 217 16.14 -0.60 -26.85
C GLY A 217 16.25 0.83 -27.41
N ASP A 218 17.44 1.17 -27.90
CA ASP A 218 17.76 2.47 -28.53
C ASP A 218 17.53 2.50 -30.04
N THR A 219 16.95 1.42 -30.60
CA THR A 219 16.77 1.34 -32.04
C THR A 219 15.67 2.30 -32.51
N LYS A 220 15.82 2.86 -33.71
CA LYS A 220 14.78 3.66 -34.34
C LYS A 220 13.58 2.74 -34.56
N LEU A 221 12.57 2.83 -33.70
CA LEU A 221 11.23 2.34 -34.00
C LEU A 221 10.88 2.86 -35.40
N SER A 222 10.71 1.94 -36.34
CA SER A 222 10.49 2.22 -37.75
C SER A 222 9.23 1.48 -38.19
N GLY A 223 8.58 1.97 -39.24
CA GLY A 223 7.35 1.36 -39.73
C GLY A 223 6.06 1.93 -39.14
N CYS A 224 5.00 1.15 -39.33
CA CYS A 224 3.59 1.49 -39.18
C CYS A 224 3.14 1.72 -37.72
N ILE A 225 3.73 1.05 -36.73
CA ILE A 225 3.33 1.14 -35.31
C ILE A 225 3.34 2.57 -34.76
N THR A 226 4.14 3.46 -35.36
CA THR A 226 4.19 4.89 -35.04
C THR A 226 2.85 5.63 -35.20
N TYR A 227 1.87 5.02 -35.85
CA TYR A 227 0.58 5.63 -36.15
C TYR A 227 -0.61 4.95 -35.46
N ASP A 228 -0.50 3.75 -34.89
CA ASP A 228 -1.69 3.01 -34.44
C ASP A 228 -1.79 2.80 -32.93
N LEU A 229 -0.65 2.77 -32.22
CA LEU A 229 -0.65 2.52 -30.79
C LEU A 229 -1.22 3.72 -30.01
N GLU A 230 -2.21 3.42 -29.16
CA GLU A 230 -2.99 4.36 -28.35
C GLU A 230 -2.67 4.20 -26.86
N ILE A 231 -2.55 2.96 -26.37
CA ILE A 231 -2.25 2.63 -24.96
C ILE A 231 -1.02 1.74 -24.89
N LEU A 232 -0.07 2.12 -24.04
CA LEU A 232 1.11 1.34 -23.75
C LEU A 232 1.39 1.32 -22.25
N ASP A 233 1.28 0.15 -21.65
CA ASP A 233 1.60 -0.10 -20.24
C ASP A 233 2.75 -1.11 -20.11
N LEU A 234 3.88 -0.64 -19.59
CA LEU A 234 5.10 -1.40 -19.34
C LEU A 234 5.49 -1.34 -17.85
N SER A 235 4.54 -1.01 -16.98
CA SER A 235 4.80 -0.76 -15.56
C SER A 235 5.19 -2.02 -14.80
N ASN A 236 5.93 -1.88 -13.69
CA ASN A 236 6.33 -3.00 -12.83
C ASN A 236 7.03 -4.16 -13.60
N ASN A 237 8.07 -3.86 -14.38
CA ASN A 237 8.76 -4.84 -15.25
C ASN A 237 10.28 -4.92 -15.05
N GLU A 238 10.85 -4.12 -14.16
CA GLU A 238 12.31 -4.00 -13.98
C GLU A 238 13.09 -3.57 -15.24
N PHE A 239 12.46 -2.98 -16.27
CA PHE A 239 13.17 -2.45 -17.45
C PHE A 239 14.29 -1.49 -17.05
N SER A 240 15.46 -1.58 -17.69
CA SER A 240 16.61 -0.72 -17.40
C SER A 240 17.09 0.06 -18.63
N GLY A 241 18.17 0.82 -18.51
CA GLY A 241 18.71 1.61 -19.62
C GLY A 241 18.14 3.02 -19.70
N HIS A 242 18.55 3.74 -20.74
CA HIS A 242 18.14 5.12 -20.96
C HIS A 242 16.68 5.18 -21.40
N PHE A 243 15.95 6.23 -21.01
CA PHE A 243 14.58 6.42 -21.48
C PHE A 243 14.56 6.63 -23.01
N PRO A 244 13.89 5.74 -23.79
CA PRO A 244 13.98 5.78 -25.24
C PRO A 244 13.28 6.98 -25.89
N SER A 245 13.97 7.64 -26.82
CA SER A 245 13.41 8.77 -27.58
C SER A 245 12.30 8.40 -28.57
N TRP A 246 12.15 7.11 -28.89
CA TRP A 246 11.18 6.63 -29.87
C TRP A 246 9.73 6.67 -29.38
N PHE A 247 9.48 6.71 -28.06
CA PHE A 247 8.13 6.93 -27.52
C PHE A 247 7.49 8.19 -28.11
N GLY A 248 8.27 9.27 -28.23
CA GLY A 248 7.84 10.52 -28.85
C GLY A 248 7.60 10.48 -30.36
N ARG A 249 7.69 9.30 -31.00
CA ARG A 249 7.31 9.09 -32.41
C ARG A 249 5.94 8.42 -32.57
N ILE A 250 5.35 7.90 -31.50
CA ILE A 250 4.07 7.20 -31.53
C ILE A 250 2.95 8.24 -31.47
N LYS A 251 2.52 8.74 -32.64
CA LYS A 251 1.70 9.96 -32.74
C LYS A 251 0.29 9.84 -32.13
N ASN A 252 -0.23 8.61 -32.04
CA ASN A 252 -1.58 8.34 -31.54
C ASN A 252 -1.64 7.92 -30.08
N LEU A 253 -0.50 7.84 -29.39
CA LEU A 253 -0.44 7.44 -27.99
C LEU A 253 -1.18 8.46 -27.12
N ASN A 254 -2.16 7.98 -26.35
CA ASN A 254 -2.94 8.75 -25.38
C ASN A 254 -2.55 8.42 -23.93
N TYR A 255 -2.06 7.20 -23.70
CA TYR A 255 -1.70 6.68 -22.39
C TYR A 255 -0.34 6.00 -22.46
N LEU A 256 0.59 6.47 -21.64
CA LEU A 256 1.90 5.85 -21.44
C LEU A 256 2.15 5.65 -19.95
N ASP A 257 2.27 4.39 -19.55
CA ASP A 257 2.70 4.01 -18.21
C ASP A 257 3.95 3.13 -18.28
N VAL A 258 5.02 3.57 -17.63
CA VAL A 258 6.27 2.81 -17.47
C VAL A 258 6.76 2.86 -16.03
N HIS A 259 5.84 3.02 -15.07
CA HIS A 259 6.21 3.19 -13.67
C HIS A 259 6.87 1.96 -13.05
N SER A 260 7.60 2.16 -11.95
CA SER A 260 8.29 1.08 -11.22
C SER A 260 9.21 0.24 -12.13
N ASN A 261 10.10 0.93 -12.81
CA ASN A 261 11.18 0.34 -13.59
C ASN A 261 12.52 0.96 -13.14
N PHE A 262 13.62 0.59 -13.79
CA PHE A 262 14.97 1.10 -13.53
C PHE A 262 15.46 2.02 -14.66
N LEU A 263 14.56 2.73 -15.34
CA LEU A 263 14.93 3.65 -16.42
C LEU A 263 15.68 4.86 -15.84
N TYR A 264 16.69 5.33 -16.56
CA TYR A 264 17.44 6.55 -16.22
C TYR A 264 17.54 7.46 -17.45
N GLY A 265 18.10 8.66 -17.28
CA GLY A 265 18.22 9.61 -18.38
C GLY A 265 17.09 10.61 -18.45
N SER A 266 17.17 11.46 -19.48
CA SER A 266 16.25 12.56 -19.66
C SER A 266 14.94 12.15 -20.33
N ILE A 267 13.86 12.82 -19.90
CA ILE A 267 12.56 12.70 -20.56
C ILE A 267 12.67 13.35 -21.95
N PRO A 268 12.47 12.62 -23.05
CA PRO A 268 12.69 13.14 -24.40
C PRO A 268 11.72 14.27 -24.75
N SER A 269 12.26 15.39 -25.24
CA SER A 269 11.45 16.55 -25.69
C SER A 269 10.41 16.24 -26.78
N SER A 270 10.55 15.11 -27.47
CA SER A 270 9.58 14.60 -28.43
C SER A 270 8.23 14.26 -27.78
N LEU A 271 8.20 13.81 -26.52
CA LEU A 271 6.97 13.56 -25.76
C LEU A 271 6.14 14.84 -25.60
N GLY A 272 6.80 15.98 -25.35
CA GLY A 272 6.13 17.29 -25.25
C GLY A 272 5.45 17.77 -26.53
N LYS A 273 5.76 17.16 -27.69
CA LYS A 273 5.17 17.48 -29.00
C LYS A 273 3.97 16.59 -29.36
N MET A 274 3.64 15.61 -28.50
CA MET A 274 2.56 14.67 -28.77
C MET A 274 1.21 15.32 -28.43
N SER A 275 0.40 15.55 -29.45
CA SER A 275 -0.88 16.26 -29.28
C SER A 275 -2.00 15.42 -28.68
N LYS A 276 -1.85 14.09 -28.69
CA LYS A 276 -2.86 13.13 -28.20
C LYS A 276 -2.52 12.52 -26.84
N LEU A 277 -1.29 12.69 -26.37
CA LEU A 277 -0.86 12.14 -25.08
C LEU A 277 -1.59 12.89 -23.97
N GLU A 278 -2.39 12.19 -23.19
CA GLU A 278 -3.20 12.76 -22.11
C GLU A 278 -2.66 12.32 -20.75
N THR A 279 -2.27 11.04 -20.65
CA THR A 279 -1.80 10.41 -19.42
C THR A 279 -0.34 9.96 -19.58
N LEU A 280 0.51 10.43 -18.68
CA LEU A 280 1.92 10.06 -18.60
C LEU A 280 2.30 9.70 -17.16
N ILE A 281 2.70 8.43 -16.96
CA ILE A 281 3.06 7.87 -15.66
C ILE A 281 4.48 7.30 -15.75
N LEU A 282 5.44 8.00 -15.15
CA LEU A 282 6.86 7.63 -15.13
C LEU A 282 7.38 7.40 -13.70
N ARG A 283 6.49 7.33 -12.70
CA ARG A 283 6.88 7.29 -11.29
C ARG A 283 7.79 6.11 -10.95
N ASN A 284 8.56 6.25 -9.88
CA ASN A 284 9.44 5.18 -9.36
C ASN A 284 10.40 4.66 -10.44
N ASN A 285 11.20 5.57 -10.99
CA ASN A 285 12.31 5.30 -11.91
C ASN A 285 13.55 6.09 -11.41
N THR A 286 14.59 6.19 -12.23
CA THR A 286 15.79 7.00 -11.94
C THR A 286 16.02 8.11 -12.97
N LEU A 287 14.94 8.65 -13.52
CA LEU A 287 14.99 9.72 -14.52
C LEU A 287 15.57 11.01 -13.93
N ASP A 288 16.42 11.66 -14.70
CA ASP A 288 17.06 12.95 -14.41
C ASP A 288 16.73 13.96 -15.52
N ASP A 289 17.07 15.24 -15.33
CA ASP A 289 16.85 16.35 -16.31
C ASP A 289 15.44 16.97 -16.35
N ASP A 290 15.32 18.04 -17.16
CA ASP A 290 14.20 18.97 -17.22
C ASP A 290 12.97 18.43 -18.00
N PHE A 291 11.78 18.57 -17.41
CA PHE A 291 10.47 18.14 -17.94
C PHE A 291 9.54 19.30 -18.34
N HIS A 292 10.03 20.55 -18.37
CA HIS A 292 9.25 21.75 -18.75
C HIS A 292 8.60 21.71 -20.13
N HIS A 293 9.07 20.84 -21.01
CA HIS A 293 8.55 20.67 -22.36
C HIS A 293 7.22 19.90 -22.43
N LEU A 294 6.81 19.24 -21.33
CA LEU A 294 5.53 18.54 -21.24
C LEU A 294 4.39 19.54 -20.99
N VAL A 295 3.77 20.05 -22.06
CA VAL A 295 2.79 21.16 -21.94
C VAL A 295 1.33 20.77 -22.21
N ASN A 296 1.07 19.55 -22.69
CA ASN A 296 -0.25 19.14 -23.19
C ASN A 296 -0.71 17.81 -22.58
N LEU A 297 -0.79 17.74 -21.25
CA LEU A 297 -1.24 16.56 -20.51
C LEU A 297 -2.44 16.90 -19.62
N SER A 298 -3.27 15.89 -19.34
CA SER A 298 -4.33 15.94 -18.33
C SER A 298 -3.90 15.25 -17.02
N TYR A 299 -3.10 14.18 -17.11
CA TYR A 299 -2.62 13.41 -15.98
C TYR A 299 -1.09 13.22 -16.06
N LEU A 300 -0.38 13.69 -15.04
CA LEU A 300 1.07 13.56 -14.94
C LEU A 300 1.50 13.02 -13.58
N ASP A 301 2.16 11.85 -13.57
CA ASP A 301 2.84 11.32 -12.40
C ASP A 301 4.31 11.03 -12.70
N LEU A 302 5.19 11.88 -12.18
CA LEU A 302 6.65 11.75 -12.25
C LEU A 302 7.28 11.49 -10.87
N SER A 303 6.48 11.08 -9.88
CA SER A 303 6.96 10.95 -8.51
C SER A 303 8.07 9.92 -8.33
N SER A 304 8.90 10.07 -7.30
CA SER A 304 9.99 9.13 -6.99
C SER A 304 10.97 8.95 -8.16
N ASN A 305 11.56 10.06 -8.61
CA ASN A 305 12.62 10.11 -9.62
C ASN A 305 13.76 11.01 -9.10
N ARG A 306 14.65 11.49 -9.99
CA ARG A 306 15.74 12.43 -9.67
C ARG A 306 15.59 13.75 -10.43
N LEU A 307 14.36 14.12 -10.78
CA LEU A 307 14.07 15.30 -11.60
C LEU A 307 14.41 16.58 -10.83
N ASP A 308 15.00 17.55 -11.52
CA ASP A 308 15.22 18.90 -11.03
C ASP A 308 14.45 19.93 -11.89
N GLY A 309 14.78 21.22 -11.76
CA GLY A 309 14.05 22.29 -12.45
C GLY A 309 12.94 22.92 -11.61
N MET A 310 11.97 23.56 -12.28
CA MET A 310 10.88 24.31 -11.67
C MET A 310 9.54 23.65 -11.96
N ILE A 311 8.46 24.07 -11.30
CA ILE A 311 7.12 23.57 -11.58
C ILE A 311 6.63 24.16 -12.92
N PRO A 312 6.30 23.33 -13.93
CA PRO A 312 5.80 23.79 -15.22
C PRO A 312 4.34 24.29 -15.13
N ILE A 313 3.96 25.16 -16.06
CA ILE A 313 2.58 25.60 -16.23
C ILE A 313 1.91 24.74 -17.32
N MET A 314 0.92 23.96 -16.91
CA MET A 314 0.14 23.08 -17.80
C MET A 314 -1.36 23.37 -17.66
N PRO A 315 -1.96 24.18 -18.56
CA PRO A 315 -3.35 24.62 -18.41
C PRO A 315 -4.40 23.51 -18.46
N GLY A 316 -4.11 22.41 -19.17
CA GLY A 316 -5.02 21.26 -19.32
C GLY A 316 -4.96 20.24 -18.18
N LEU A 317 -4.04 20.39 -17.23
CA LEU A 317 -3.71 19.36 -16.25
C LEU A 317 -4.76 19.32 -15.11
N SER A 318 -5.25 18.12 -14.81
CA SER A 318 -6.13 17.85 -13.68
C SER A 318 -5.41 17.16 -12.52
N PHE A 319 -4.38 16.35 -12.81
CA PHE A 319 -3.58 15.64 -11.82
C PHE A 319 -2.08 15.90 -12.05
N MET A 320 -1.41 16.40 -11.01
CA MET A 320 0.05 16.58 -11.00
C MET A 320 0.65 15.90 -9.78
N ASN A 321 1.54 14.93 -10.00
CA ASN A 321 2.38 14.37 -8.95
C ASN A 321 3.86 14.44 -9.32
N LEU A 322 4.59 15.31 -8.62
CA LEU A 322 6.04 15.49 -8.73
C LEU A 322 6.76 15.15 -7.42
N SER A 323 6.08 14.46 -6.49
CA SER A 323 6.61 14.19 -5.16
C SER A 323 7.89 13.35 -5.19
N TYR A 324 8.76 13.49 -4.19
CA TYR A 324 10.01 12.73 -4.07
C TYR A 324 10.95 12.93 -5.29
N ASN A 325 11.31 14.18 -5.54
CA ASN A 325 12.24 14.61 -6.59
C ASN A 325 13.20 15.68 -6.04
N HIS A 326 13.91 16.38 -6.93
CA HIS A 326 14.78 17.52 -6.62
C HIS A 326 14.23 18.84 -7.18
N ILE A 327 12.90 18.95 -7.33
CA ILE A 327 12.23 20.15 -7.87
C ILE A 327 12.49 21.36 -6.99
N SER A 328 12.85 22.48 -7.61
CA SER A 328 13.25 23.72 -6.94
C SER A 328 12.48 24.93 -7.48
N GLY A 329 12.82 26.13 -7.01
CA GLY A 329 12.08 27.35 -7.33
C GLY A 329 10.79 27.47 -6.53
N SER A 330 9.92 28.42 -6.92
CA SER A 330 8.69 28.75 -6.18
C SER A 330 7.43 28.30 -6.90
N LEU A 331 6.36 28.09 -6.13
CA LEU A 331 5.01 27.94 -6.70
C LEU A 331 4.68 29.12 -7.64
N PRO A 332 4.14 28.87 -8.84
CA PRO A 332 3.80 29.94 -9.76
C PRO A 332 2.79 30.93 -9.17
N LYS A 333 3.11 32.23 -9.20
CA LYS A 333 2.27 33.27 -8.58
C LYS A 333 0.83 33.31 -9.11
N ASN A 334 0.62 32.90 -10.36
CA ASN A 334 -0.67 32.90 -11.05
C ASN A 334 -1.20 31.47 -11.29
N ILE A 335 -0.81 30.50 -10.45
CA ILE A 335 -1.24 29.09 -10.58
C ILE A 335 -2.75 28.97 -10.75
N GLY A 336 -3.52 29.76 -9.97
CA GLY A 336 -4.97 29.88 -10.05
C GLY A 336 -5.54 30.08 -11.44
N ASN A 337 -4.98 31.04 -12.15
CA ASN A 337 -5.48 31.44 -13.46
C ASN A 337 -4.89 30.62 -14.61
N LYS A 338 -3.74 29.98 -14.37
CA LYS A 338 -2.96 29.30 -15.41
C LYS A 338 -3.16 27.79 -15.43
N MET A 339 -3.63 27.19 -14.34
CA MET A 339 -3.96 25.76 -14.25
C MET A 339 -5.34 25.58 -13.59
N PRO A 340 -6.43 26.08 -14.23
CA PRO A 340 -7.75 26.13 -13.62
C PRO A 340 -8.42 24.75 -13.45
N ASN A 341 -7.98 23.74 -14.23
CA ASN A 341 -8.54 22.40 -14.20
C ASN A 341 -7.89 21.48 -13.15
N LEU A 342 -6.87 21.97 -12.44
CA LEU A 342 -6.10 21.19 -11.50
C LEU A 342 -6.97 20.80 -10.30
N GLN A 343 -7.05 19.50 -10.02
CA GLN A 343 -7.80 18.93 -8.90
C GLN A 343 -6.88 18.32 -7.86
N ILE A 344 -5.77 17.70 -8.28
CA ILE A 344 -4.81 17.07 -7.37
C ILE A 344 -3.41 17.62 -7.65
N LEU A 345 -2.79 18.18 -6.61
CA LEU A 345 -1.44 18.73 -6.66
C LEU A 345 -0.57 18.12 -5.55
N LEU A 346 0.34 17.24 -5.95
CA LEU A 346 1.26 16.52 -5.07
C LEU A 346 2.72 16.90 -5.41
N LEU A 347 3.35 17.66 -4.53
CA LEU A 347 4.70 18.20 -4.68
C LEU A 347 5.58 17.86 -3.46
N GLY A 348 5.15 16.93 -2.62
CA GLY A 348 5.80 16.60 -1.34
C GLY A 348 7.24 16.12 -1.51
N SER A 349 8.09 16.35 -0.53
CA SER A 349 9.50 15.89 -0.53
C SER A 349 10.30 16.39 -1.74
N ASN A 350 10.46 17.72 -1.83
CA ASN A 350 11.21 18.41 -2.89
C ASN A 350 12.05 19.56 -2.28
N LEU A 351 12.60 20.45 -3.13
CA LEU A 351 13.39 21.63 -2.75
C LEU A 351 12.65 22.96 -3.03
N ILE A 352 11.33 22.93 -3.15
CA ILE A 352 10.49 24.08 -3.51
C ILE A 352 10.56 25.14 -2.40
N ASN A 353 10.72 26.40 -2.77
CA ASN A 353 10.86 27.54 -1.87
C ASN A 353 9.85 28.66 -2.18
N GLY A 354 10.07 29.87 -1.63
CA GLY A 354 9.15 30.99 -1.80
C GLY A 354 7.93 30.89 -0.89
N SER A 355 6.83 31.54 -1.25
CA SER A 355 5.59 31.57 -0.46
C SER A 355 4.41 30.95 -1.20
N ILE A 356 3.41 30.49 -0.46
CA ILE A 356 2.13 30.04 -1.02
C ILE A 356 1.41 31.24 -1.64
N PRO A 357 1.14 31.26 -2.96
CA PRO A 357 0.49 32.39 -3.62
C PRO A 357 -1.01 32.41 -3.35
N ASN A 358 -1.61 33.60 -3.20
CA ASN A 358 -3.05 33.76 -3.01
C ASN A 358 -3.88 33.17 -4.17
N SER A 359 -3.33 33.10 -5.38
CA SER A 359 -4.03 32.49 -6.52
C SER A 359 -4.29 31.00 -6.34
N LEU A 360 -3.58 30.32 -5.43
CA LEU A 360 -3.88 28.92 -5.10
C LEU A 360 -5.28 28.76 -4.46
N CYS A 361 -5.77 29.79 -3.75
CA CYS A 361 -7.14 29.83 -3.22
C CYS A 361 -8.21 29.87 -4.33
N GLN A 362 -7.84 30.17 -5.58
CA GLN A 362 -8.77 30.28 -6.71
C GLN A 362 -8.97 28.94 -7.43
N ILE A 363 -8.16 27.93 -7.10
CA ILE A 363 -8.27 26.58 -7.67
C ILE A 363 -9.10 25.71 -6.75
N GLU A 364 -9.99 24.92 -7.33
CA GLU A 364 -10.79 23.93 -6.62
C GLU A 364 -10.03 22.60 -6.54
N LEU A 365 -9.11 22.50 -5.58
CA LEU A 365 -8.38 21.26 -5.35
C LEU A 365 -9.17 20.28 -4.47
N TRP A 366 -8.95 19.00 -4.71
CA TRP A 366 -9.29 17.89 -3.84
C TRP A 366 -8.16 17.59 -2.87
N ILE A 367 -6.94 17.50 -3.39
CA ILE A 367 -5.75 17.17 -2.62
C ILE A 367 -4.65 18.17 -2.93
N LEU A 368 -4.15 18.81 -1.87
CA LEU A 368 -2.95 19.64 -1.90
C LEU A 368 -1.91 19.04 -0.95
N ASP A 369 -0.81 18.54 -1.50
CA ASP A 369 0.37 18.15 -0.74
C ASP A 369 1.59 18.92 -1.22
N ILE A 370 2.12 19.81 -0.40
CA ILE A 370 3.38 20.53 -0.64
C ILE A 370 4.35 20.33 0.53
N SER A 371 4.19 19.23 1.26
CA SER A 371 4.94 18.91 2.47
C SER A 371 6.43 18.67 2.21
N LYS A 372 7.26 18.71 3.27
CA LYS A 372 8.69 18.36 3.21
C LYS A 372 9.42 19.15 2.10
N ASN A 373 9.24 20.47 2.12
CA ASN A 373 9.84 21.43 1.19
C ASN A 373 10.51 22.58 1.96
N LYS A 374 10.89 23.66 1.27
CA LYS A 374 11.50 24.88 1.84
C LYS A 374 10.56 26.09 1.74
N ILE A 375 9.24 25.87 1.70
CA ILE A 375 8.24 26.93 1.53
C ILE A 375 8.19 27.77 2.81
N SER A 376 8.04 29.09 2.65
CA SER A 376 8.13 30.09 3.70
C SER A 376 7.01 31.13 3.57
N GLY A 377 7.01 32.16 4.43
CA GLY A 377 5.97 33.18 4.43
C GLY A 377 4.71 32.71 5.16
N VAL A 378 3.58 33.39 4.93
CA VAL A 378 2.33 33.16 5.64
C VAL A 378 1.37 32.32 4.79
N ILE A 379 0.61 31.43 5.41
CA ILE A 379 -0.48 30.72 4.74
C ILE A 379 -1.59 31.73 4.41
N PRO A 380 -2.02 31.89 3.14
CA PRO A 380 -3.11 32.78 2.77
C PRO A 380 -4.39 32.52 3.58
N ASN A 381 -5.23 33.54 3.79
CA ASN A 381 -6.50 33.41 4.52
C ASN A 381 -7.72 33.51 3.58
N CYS A 382 -7.58 33.06 2.33
CA CYS A 382 -8.58 33.22 1.27
C CYS A 382 -9.27 31.90 0.85
N TRP A 383 -9.09 30.83 1.62
CA TRP A 383 -9.58 29.51 1.26
C TRP A 383 -11.11 29.46 1.32
N ARG A 384 -11.74 29.07 0.22
CA ARG A 384 -13.20 29.00 0.10
C ARG A 384 -13.65 27.55 0.24
N ASP A 385 -14.74 27.36 0.96
CA ASP A 385 -15.43 26.08 0.99
C ASP A 385 -16.17 25.87 -0.34
N THR A 386 -15.62 24.97 -1.16
CA THR A 386 -16.15 24.52 -2.45
C THR A 386 -16.66 23.09 -2.36
N GLU A 387 -16.75 22.52 -1.15
CA GLU A 387 -17.09 21.11 -0.91
C GLU A 387 -16.14 20.10 -1.59
N SER A 388 -14.98 20.57 -2.04
CA SER A 388 -14.02 19.78 -2.82
C SER A 388 -12.77 19.39 -2.02
N TRP A 389 -12.34 20.21 -1.05
CA TRP A 389 -11.10 20.02 -0.30
C TRP A 389 -11.17 18.79 0.60
N GLU A 390 -10.41 17.74 0.27
CA GLU A 390 -10.33 16.51 1.05
C GLU A 390 -9.08 16.51 1.94
N LYS A 391 -7.92 16.87 1.37
CA LYS A 391 -6.62 16.85 2.04
C LYS A 391 -5.83 18.14 1.81
N ILE A 392 -5.31 18.71 2.90
CA ILE A 392 -4.30 19.77 2.87
C ILE A 392 -3.10 19.34 3.73
N ASN A 393 -1.95 19.13 3.08
CA ASN A 393 -0.69 18.80 3.73
C ASN A 393 0.38 19.86 3.41
N LEU A 394 0.67 20.72 4.39
CA LEU A 394 1.69 21.76 4.34
C LEU A 394 2.84 21.49 5.33
N SER A 395 2.91 20.27 5.86
CA SER A 395 3.83 19.90 6.94
C SER A 395 5.31 19.99 6.53
N SER A 396 6.21 20.09 7.51
CA SER A 396 7.66 20.08 7.29
C SER A 396 8.13 21.13 6.28
N ASN A 397 7.83 22.40 6.57
CA ASN A 397 8.21 23.56 5.78
C ASN A 397 8.71 24.68 6.72
N ASN A 398 8.97 25.86 6.19
CA ASN A 398 9.37 27.05 6.95
C ASN A 398 8.23 28.09 7.02
N LEU A 399 6.96 27.65 7.02
CA LEU A 399 5.79 28.53 7.05
C LEU A 399 5.71 29.27 8.40
N SER A 400 5.15 30.47 8.37
CA SER A 400 5.09 31.40 9.50
C SER A 400 3.72 32.07 9.56
N GLY A 401 3.51 32.96 10.53
CA GLY A 401 2.23 33.63 10.72
C GLY A 401 1.29 32.84 11.63
N VAL A 402 -0.02 33.06 11.50
CA VAL A 402 -1.04 32.43 12.35
C VAL A 402 -1.84 31.39 11.57
N PHE A 403 -2.58 30.54 12.28
CA PHE A 403 -3.55 29.64 11.64
C PHE A 403 -4.58 30.45 10.83
N PRO A 404 -4.78 30.16 9.53
CA PRO A 404 -5.75 30.89 8.70
C PRO A 404 -7.18 30.51 9.09
N THR A 405 -7.98 31.51 9.50
CA THR A 405 -9.38 31.30 9.92
C THR A 405 -10.23 30.68 8.82
N SER A 406 -9.93 30.92 7.55
CA SER A 406 -10.68 30.37 6.43
C SER A 406 -10.59 28.84 6.31
N PHE A 407 -9.52 28.21 6.81
CA PHE A 407 -9.46 26.74 6.93
C PHE A 407 -10.54 26.20 7.86
N GLY A 408 -10.95 26.97 8.88
CA GLY A 408 -11.97 26.54 9.83
C GLY A 408 -13.37 26.38 9.24
N ASN A 409 -13.56 26.78 7.98
CA ASN A 409 -14.84 26.74 7.27
C ASN A 409 -14.92 25.68 6.15
N LEU A 410 -13.86 24.89 5.91
CA LEU A 410 -13.83 23.88 4.83
C LEU A 410 -14.61 22.63 5.23
N SER A 411 -15.85 22.47 4.76
CA SER A 411 -16.76 21.44 5.26
C SER A 411 -16.45 20.02 4.80
N SER A 412 -15.74 19.87 3.68
CA SER A 412 -15.31 18.59 3.09
C SER A 412 -13.96 18.08 3.61
N LEU A 413 -13.25 18.85 4.44
CA LEU A 413 -11.86 18.54 4.80
C LEU A 413 -11.77 17.35 5.75
N LEU A 414 -11.02 16.32 5.35
CA LEU A 414 -10.75 15.13 6.13
C LEU A 414 -9.40 15.21 6.85
N TRP A 415 -8.37 15.73 6.17
CA TRP A 415 -7.01 15.75 6.72
C TRP A 415 -6.37 17.13 6.61
N LEU A 416 -5.86 17.61 7.74
CA LEU A 416 -5.14 18.87 7.83
C LEU A 416 -3.82 18.68 8.57
N HIS A 417 -2.71 18.74 7.83
CA HIS A 417 -1.35 18.61 8.35
C HIS A 417 -0.59 19.93 8.18
N LEU A 418 -0.27 20.59 9.30
CA LEU A 418 0.53 21.82 9.36
C LEU A 418 1.76 21.68 10.25
N ASN A 419 2.05 20.46 10.71
CA ASN A 419 3.13 20.20 11.66
C ASN A 419 4.51 20.50 11.11
N ASN A 420 5.49 20.69 12.01
CA ASN A 420 6.89 20.97 11.68
C ASN A 420 7.04 22.22 10.80
N ASN A 421 6.62 23.36 11.36
CA ASN A 421 6.68 24.70 10.74
C ASN A 421 6.99 25.77 11.82
N ASN A 422 6.95 27.05 11.46
CA ASN A 422 7.12 28.19 12.38
C ASN A 422 5.80 28.96 12.64
N LEU A 423 4.65 28.27 12.61
CA LEU A 423 3.35 28.90 12.87
C LEU A 423 3.24 29.31 14.34
N ARG A 424 2.60 30.45 14.58
CA ARG A 424 2.49 31.08 15.90
C ARG A 424 1.06 31.58 16.17
N GLY A 425 0.89 32.24 17.30
CA GLY A 425 -0.41 32.78 17.73
C GLY A 425 -1.21 31.76 18.52
N ARG A 426 -2.52 31.98 18.65
CA ARG A 426 -3.42 31.10 19.39
C ARG A 426 -4.08 30.09 18.46
N LEU A 427 -4.46 28.94 19.02
CA LEU A 427 -5.30 27.97 18.33
C LEU A 427 -6.69 28.59 18.03
N PRO A 428 -7.29 28.27 16.89
CA PRO A 428 -8.59 28.81 16.48
C PRO A 428 -9.73 28.33 17.40
N MET A 429 -10.44 29.29 18.00
CA MET A 429 -11.55 28.99 18.92
C MET A 429 -12.85 28.62 18.19
N HIS A 430 -13.10 29.23 17.02
CA HIS A 430 -14.33 29.04 16.26
C HIS A 430 -14.04 28.35 14.93
N ILE A 431 -14.08 27.01 14.95
CA ILE A 431 -14.04 26.16 13.77
C ILE A 431 -15.41 25.49 13.67
N SER A 432 -16.26 25.94 12.76
CA SER A 432 -17.61 25.38 12.59
C SER A 432 -17.76 24.47 11.36
N GLY A 433 -16.83 24.55 10.41
CA GLY A 433 -16.88 23.80 9.16
C GLY A 433 -16.31 22.39 9.25
N LEU A 434 -15.27 22.16 10.07
CA LEU A 434 -14.45 20.93 10.08
C LEU A 434 -15.12 19.70 10.75
N LYS A 435 -16.40 19.45 10.48
CA LYS A 435 -17.19 18.41 11.16
C LYS A 435 -16.70 17.00 10.84
N ILE A 436 -16.29 16.76 9.59
CA ILE A 436 -15.86 15.43 9.13
C ILE A 436 -14.34 15.22 9.23
N LEU A 437 -13.60 16.19 9.77
CA LEU A 437 -12.15 16.11 9.92
C LEU A 437 -11.76 14.89 10.74
N VAL A 438 -10.83 14.10 10.20
CA VAL A 438 -10.31 12.86 10.80
C VAL A 438 -8.94 13.10 11.43
N ILE A 439 -8.08 13.86 10.76
CA ILE A 439 -6.71 14.16 11.21
C ILE A 439 -6.52 15.68 11.32
N PHE A 440 -6.09 16.11 12.51
CA PHE A 440 -5.68 17.48 12.75
C PHE A 440 -4.29 17.51 13.41
N ASP A 441 -3.25 17.78 12.60
CA ASP A 441 -1.87 17.83 13.07
C ASP A 441 -1.29 19.24 12.97
N LEU A 442 -1.07 19.85 14.15
CA LEU A 442 -0.43 21.16 14.33
C LEU A 442 0.86 21.05 15.15
N GLY A 443 1.40 19.84 15.32
CA GLY A 443 2.59 19.61 16.13
C GLY A 443 3.84 20.37 15.64
N GLU A 444 4.87 20.45 16.46
CA GLU A 444 6.19 21.00 16.07
C GLU A 444 6.07 22.42 15.46
N ASN A 445 5.45 23.32 16.22
CA ASN A 445 5.21 24.71 15.83
C ASN A 445 5.45 25.63 17.04
N GLN A 446 5.00 26.89 16.96
CA GLN A 446 5.11 27.89 18.02
C GLN A 446 3.74 28.40 18.48
N PHE A 447 2.69 27.59 18.37
CA PHE A 447 1.36 27.94 18.88
C PHE A 447 1.37 28.13 20.39
N SER A 448 0.57 29.07 20.88
CA SER A 448 0.58 29.56 22.26
C SER A 448 -0.85 29.79 22.78
N GLY A 449 -0.99 30.12 24.05
CA GLY A 449 -2.30 30.24 24.70
C GLY A 449 -2.87 28.88 25.07
N SER A 450 -4.18 28.82 25.38
CA SER A 450 -4.85 27.60 25.82
C SER A 450 -5.40 26.76 24.67
N ILE A 451 -5.50 25.46 24.90
CA ILE A 451 -6.27 24.57 24.03
C ILE A 451 -7.75 24.99 24.10
N PRO A 452 -8.42 25.25 22.96
CA PRO A 452 -9.84 25.62 22.97
C PRO A 452 -10.73 24.47 23.45
N SER A 453 -11.92 24.81 23.93
CA SER A 453 -12.93 23.84 24.38
C SER A 453 -13.67 23.19 23.19
N TRP A 454 -12.93 22.55 22.29
CA TRP A 454 -13.50 21.82 21.16
C TRP A 454 -14.38 20.67 21.64
N THR A 455 -15.49 20.45 20.93
CA THR A 455 -16.49 19.40 21.24
C THR A 455 -16.88 18.67 19.96
N THR A 456 -17.79 17.70 20.06
CA THR A 456 -18.39 17.01 18.90
C THR A 456 -19.12 17.95 17.93
N ASN A 457 -19.54 19.13 18.39
CA ASN A 457 -20.11 20.16 17.51
C ASN A 457 -19.05 20.82 16.62
N THR A 458 -17.78 20.78 17.04
CA THR A 458 -16.61 21.25 16.27
C THR A 458 -16.08 20.11 15.39
N PHE A 459 -15.80 18.97 16.02
CA PHE A 459 -15.10 17.83 15.43
C PHE A 459 -15.89 16.56 15.70
N HIS A 460 -16.78 16.18 14.78
CA HIS A 460 -17.62 15.00 14.96
C HIS A 460 -16.83 13.71 14.69
N SER A 461 -15.97 13.72 13.67
CA SER A 461 -15.27 12.53 13.17
C SER A 461 -13.78 12.45 13.55
N LEU A 462 -13.28 13.38 14.38
CA LEU A 462 -11.84 13.49 14.64
C LEU A 462 -11.29 12.26 15.36
N GLN A 463 -10.29 11.64 14.74
CA GLN A 463 -9.61 10.45 15.26
C GLN A 463 -8.21 10.78 15.76
N ILE A 464 -7.52 11.74 15.14
CA ILE A 464 -6.14 12.08 15.45
C ILE A 464 -6.05 13.58 15.73
N LEU A 465 -5.71 13.93 16.97
CA LEU A 465 -5.39 15.29 17.38
C LEU A 465 -3.94 15.34 17.86
N ARG A 466 -3.14 16.16 17.17
CA ARG A 466 -1.74 16.36 17.53
C ARG A 466 -1.41 17.84 17.65
N LEU A 467 -0.95 18.20 18.83
CA LEU A 467 -0.53 19.55 19.19
C LEU A 467 0.86 19.56 19.84
N SER A 468 1.62 18.47 19.68
CA SER A 468 2.89 18.28 20.37
C SER A 468 3.96 19.31 20.01
N LYS A 469 4.96 19.49 20.86
CA LYS A 469 6.11 20.38 20.63
C LYS A 469 5.68 21.79 20.21
N ASN A 470 4.85 22.42 21.04
CA ASN A 470 4.37 23.79 20.87
C ASN A 470 4.60 24.60 22.17
N LYS A 471 4.05 25.80 22.26
CA LYS A 471 4.11 26.67 23.45
C LYS A 471 2.73 26.81 24.12
N LEU A 472 1.87 25.80 24.01
CA LEU A 472 0.52 25.82 24.59
C LEU A 472 0.60 25.83 26.12
N SER A 473 -0.39 26.44 26.76
CA SER A 473 -0.42 26.71 28.20
C SER A 473 -1.84 26.57 28.75
N GLY A 474 -2.02 26.68 30.07
CA GLY A 474 -3.31 26.43 30.71
C GLY A 474 -3.62 24.94 30.82
N SER A 475 -4.84 24.62 31.23
CA SER A 475 -5.27 23.23 31.49
C SER A 475 -5.79 22.52 30.24
N ILE A 476 -5.69 21.18 30.24
CA ILE A 476 -6.37 20.33 29.27
C ILE A 476 -7.90 20.48 29.46
N PRO A 477 -8.65 20.97 28.45
CA PRO A 477 -10.09 21.17 28.59
C PRO A 477 -10.85 19.85 28.71
N SER A 478 -11.77 19.74 29.68
CA SER A 478 -12.62 18.55 29.86
C SER A 478 -13.57 18.30 28.67
N GLN A 479 -13.80 19.32 27.84
CA GLN A 479 -14.59 19.19 26.61
C GLN A 479 -13.95 18.24 25.60
N LEU A 480 -12.62 18.06 25.61
CA LEU A 480 -11.93 17.10 24.75
C LEU A 480 -12.39 15.66 25.00
N CYS A 481 -12.78 15.32 26.23
CA CYS A 481 -13.33 14.01 26.59
C CYS A 481 -14.59 13.66 25.76
N ARG A 482 -15.28 14.65 25.17
CA ARG A 482 -16.48 14.42 24.36
C ARG A 482 -16.17 13.98 22.93
N LEU A 483 -14.93 14.05 22.47
CA LEU A 483 -14.53 13.66 21.12
C LEU A 483 -14.56 12.12 20.99
N ALA A 484 -15.76 11.59 20.73
CA ALA A 484 -16.03 10.15 20.82
C ALA A 484 -15.25 9.29 19.82
N SER A 485 -14.76 9.84 18.71
CA SER A 485 -13.99 9.12 17.70
C SER A 485 -12.47 9.18 17.91
N LEU A 486 -11.99 9.93 18.92
CA LEU A 486 -10.57 10.17 19.11
C LEU A 486 -9.84 8.86 19.46
N LYS A 487 -8.75 8.58 18.76
CA LYS A 487 -7.87 7.41 18.92
C LYS A 487 -6.45 7.80 19.25
N ILE A 488 -5.98 8.93 18.72
CA ILE A 488 -4.66 9.46 19.00
C ILE A 488 -4.80 10.87 19.57
N LEU A 489 -4.28 11.07 20.77
CA LEU A 489 -4.16 12.36 21.41
C LEU A 489 -2.70 12.60 21.79
N ASP A 490 -2.04 13.53 21.11
CA ASP A 490 -0.65 13.90 21.38
C ASP A 490 -0.57 15.39 21.72
N LEU A 491 -0.36 15.68 23.01
CA LEU A 491 -0.19 17.02 23.57
C LEU A 491 1.23 17.23 24.14
N SER A 492 2.16 16.33 23.84
CA SER A 492 3.49 16.29 24.42
C SER A 492 4.32 17.55 24.17
N GLY A 493 5.30 17.86 25.01
CA GLY A 493 6.25 18.95 24.75
C GLY A 493 5.57 20.34 24.70
N ASN A 494 4.78 20.67 25.72
CA ASN A 494 4.08 21.95 25.85
C ASN A 494 4.27 22.54 27.26
N ASN A 495 3.58 23.63 27.58
CA ASN A 495 3.54 24.25 28.91
C ASN A 495 2.18 24.05 29.61
N LEU A 496 1.50 22.93 29.37
CA LEU A 496 0.20 22.64 29.96
C LEU A 496 0.34 22.43 31.47
N VAL A 497 -0.64 22.93 32.23
CA VAL A 497 -0.67 22.92 33.70
C VAL A 497 -2.00 22.35 34.21
N GLY A 498 -2.11 22.13 35.52
CA GLY A 498 -3.31 21.56 36.13
C GLY A 498 -3.38 20.04 35.97
N SER A 499 -4.51 19.46 36.37
CA SER A 499 -4.69 18.01 36.40
C SER A 499 -5.19 17.45 35.08
N ILE A 500 -4.86 16.18 34.82
CA ILE A 500 -5.50 15.38 33.77
C ILE A 500 -7.02 15.33 34.06
N PRO A 501 -7.91 15.63 33.09
CA PRO A 501 -9.35 15.65 33.33
C PRO A 501 -9.89 14.30 33.82
N LYS A 502 -10.74 14.31 34.85
CA LYS A 502 -11.35 13.08 35.39
C LYS A 502 -12.20 12.32 34.37
N CYS A 503 -12.73 13.02 33.37
CA CYS A 503 -13.52 12.45 32.27
C CYS A 503 -12.69 11.76 31.19
N ILE A 504 -11.36 11.63 31.34
CA ILE A 504 -10.49 11.11 30.27
C ILE A 504 -10.93 9.71 29.79
N GLY A 505 -11.53 8.91 30.69
CA GLY A 505 -12.11 7.61 30.37
C GLY A 505 -13.32 7.63 29.43
N ASP A 506 -13.92 8.80 29.19
CA ASP A 506 -15.09 8.96 28.31
C ASP A 506 -14.71 8.99 26.81
N LEU A 507 -13.42 8.94 26.48
CA LEU A 507 -12.91 8.89 25.10
C LEU A 507 -13.20 7.52 24.47
N LYS A 508 -14.45 7.32 24.03
CA LYS A 508 -14.97 6.05 23.49
C LYS A 508 -14.13 5.46 22.34
N GLY A 509 -13.49 6.29 21.54
CA GLY A 509 -12.61 5.85 20.45
C GLY A 509 -11.36 5.11 20.95
N MET A 510 -10.96 5.33 22.20
CA MET A 510 -9.84 4.67 22.88
C MET A 510 -10.29 3.51 23.79
N THR A 511 -11.59 3.31 24.01
CA THR A 511 -12.09 2.18 24.83
C THR A 511 -12.28 0.91 24.01
N ASN A 512 -12.64 1.00 22.73
CA ASN A 512 -12.83 -0.17 21.88
C ASN A 512 -11.73 -0.24 20.81
N GLY A 513 -10.69 -1.04 21.05
CA GLY A 513 -9.67 -1.37 20.03
C GLY A 513 -10.22 -2.11 18.80
N LYS A 514 -11.52 -2.45 18.82
CA LYS A 514 -12.28 -3.09 17.72
C LYS A 514 -13.67 -2.45 17.58
N SER A 515 -13.78 -1.16 17.25
CA SER A 515 -15.09 -0.59 16.87
C SER A 515 -15.41 -0.92 15.41
N ASN A 516 -16.60 -1.48 15.19
CA ASN A 516 -17.17 -1.88 13.91
C ASN A 516 -17.16 -0.71 12.91
N ASN A 517 -16.32 -0.84 11.88
CA ASN A 517 -16.22 0.04 10.70
C ASN A 517 -17.48 0.06 9.81
N GLU A 518 -18.67 -0.27 10.33
CA GLU A 518 -19.89 -0.30 9.51
C GLU A 518 -20.61 1.04 9.43
N SER A 519 -20.45 1.95 10.40
CA SER A 519 -21.23 3.22 10.41
C SER A 519 -20.51 4.43 9.81
N LEU A 520 -19.21 4.35 9.53
CA LEU A 520 -18.44 5.41 8.85
C LEU A 520 -17.58 4.84 7.72
N ARG A 521 -18.15 3.93 6.92
CA ARG A 521 -17.86 3.91 5.49
C ARG A 521 -18.38 5.23 4.91
N LEU A 522 -17.68 6.34 5.19
CA LEU A 522 -17.64 7.42 4.23
C LEU A 522 -17.30 6.73 2.92
N ASN A 523 -18.17 6.86 1.92
CA ASN A 523 -17.90 6.47 0.54
C ASN A 523 -16.74 7.35 0.03
N LEU A 524 -15.55 7.17 0.61
CA LEU A 524 -14.29 7.67 0.09
C LEU A 524 -14.13 6.92 -1.22
N LYS A 525 -14.49 7.58 -2.32
CA LYS A 525 -14.36 7.06 -3.68
C LYS A 525 -12.90 6.77 -4.06
N PHE A 526 -11.96 7.06 -3.17
CA PHE A 526 -10.55 6.68 -3.24
C PHE A 526 -10.13 6.01 -1.94
N SER A 527 -9.21 5.06 -2.05
CA SER A 527 -8.64 4.13 -1.06
C SER A 527 -7.90 4.78 0.15
N GLY A 528 -8.41 5.89 0.69
CA GLY A 528 -7.75 6.96 1.46
C GLY A 528 -7.17 6.64 2.85
N TRP A 529 -6.51 5.50 3.06
CA TRP A 529 -5.56 5.36 4.18
C TRP A 529 -4.15 4.98 3.70
N SER A 530 -3.98 4.64 2.42
CA SER A 530 -2.73 4.06 1.90
C SER A 530 -1.56 5.04 1.75
N TYR A 531 -1.78 6.35 2.00
CA TYR A 531 -0.79 7.41 1.77
C TYR A 531 -0.68 8.45 2.90
N GLU A 532 -1.29 8.22 4.07
CA GLU A 532 -1.18 9.13 5.21
C GLU A 532 -0.02 8.74 6.12
N ASP A 533 0.80 9.71 6.52
CA ASP A 533 1.91 9.52 7.47
C ASP A 533 1.70 10.36 8.73
N VAL A 534 1.78 9.71 9.90
CA VAL A 534 1.70 10.37 11.21
C VAL A 534 2.79 9.83 12.13
N LYS A 535 3.64 10.72 12.65
CA LYS A 535 4.82 10.42 13.50
C LYS A 535 4.52 10.16 14.97
N GLN A 536 4.36 8.94 15.45
CA GLN A 536 4.04 8.71 16.87
C GLN A 536 5.21 8.11 17.63
N VAL A 537 5.39 8.55 18.88
CA VAL A 537 6.29 7.87 19.80
C VAL A 537 5.56 6.65 20.35
N MET A 538 6.13 5.48 20.11
CA MET A 538 5.62 4.20 20.59
C MET A 538 6.83 3.35 20.97
N LYS A 539 6.78 2.61 22.08
CA LYS A 539 7.89 1.73 22.52
C LYS A 539 9.24 2.46 22.66
N GLY A 540 9.21 3.72 23.09
CA GLY A 540 10.40 4.56 23.25
C GLY A 540 11.07 4.99 21.93
N ARG A 541 10.40 4.87 20.78
CA ARG A 541 10.93 5.28 19.46
C ARG A 541 9.89 6.06 18.66
N GLU A 542 10.34 7.03 17.86
CA GLU A 542 9.47 7.71 16.90
C GLU A 542 9.25 6.80 15.67
N PHE A 543 7.99 6.60 15.30
CA PHE A 543 7.57 5.80 14.14
C PHE A 543 6.71 6.61 13.18
N ASP A 544 7.02 6.52 11.88
CA ASP A 544 6.14 6.97 10.80
C ASP A 544 5.07 5.89 10.53
N TYR A 545 3.86 6.11 11.02
CA TYR A 545 2.76 5.20 10.78
C TYR A 545 2.12 5.47 9.41
N LEU A 546 2.35 4.55 8.48
CA LEU A 546 1.81 4.61 7.10
C LEU A 546 0.53 3.75 6.97
N LYS A 547 0.69 2.43 6.90
CA LYS A 547 -0.40 1.50 6.51
C LYS A 547 -1.32 1.07 7.65
N ILE A 548 -0.84 1.15 8.90
CA ILE A 548 -1.54 0.63 10.08
C ILE A 548 -2.10 1.73 10.99
N LEU A 549 -1.97 3.00 10.60
CA LEU A 549 -2.38 4.16 11.42
C LEU A 549 -3.82 4.03 11.93
N LYS A 550 -4.74 3.49 11.12
CA LYS A 550 -6.16 3.28 11.47
C LYS A 550 -6.39 2.38 12.70
N PHE A 551 -5.39 1.57 13.06
CA PHE A 551 -5.42 0.64 14.19
C PHE A 551 -4.67 1.17 15.41
N VAL A 552 -3.92 2.26 15.30
CA VAL A 552 -3.12 2.79 16.40
C VAL A 552 -4.01 3.61 17.32
N VAL A 553 -3.94 3.30 18.61
CA VAL A 553 -4.58 4.07 19.68
C VAL A 553 -3.48 4.48 20.65
N ASN A 554 -3.25 5.79 20.79
CA ASN A 554 -2.10 6.32 21.55
C ASN A 554 -2.48 7.60 22.31
N MET A 555 -1.92 7.77 23.51
CA MET A 555 -2.06 8.98 24.30
C MET A 555 -0.69 9.42 24.81
N ASP A 556 -0.27 10.60 24.37
CA ASP A 556 0.98 11.21 24.81
C ASP A 556 0.71 12.60 25.41
N LEU A 557 0.93 12.72 26.72
CA LEU A 557 0.83 13.95 27.50
C LEU A 557 2.17 14.34 28.13
N SER A 558 3.26 13.74 27.67
CA SER A 558 4.60 13.91 28.25
C SER A 558 5.17 15.32 28.09
N GLU A 559 6.27 15.62 28.79
CA GLU A 559 7.00 16.87 28.66
C GLU A 559 6.09 18.11 28.82
N ASN A 560 5.37 18.15 29.94
CA ASN A 560 4.47 19.24 30.31
C ASN A 560 4.67 19.61 31.79
N LYS A 561 3.75 20.38 32.37
CA LYS A 561 3.74 20.79 33.79
C LYS A 561 2.46 20.33 34.48
N LEU A 562 1.96 19.16 34.10
CA LEU A 562 0.72 18.59 34.68
C LEU A 562 0.97 18.19 36.13
N VAL A 563 -0.04 18.41 36.98
CA VAL A 563 0.02 18.18 38.43
C VAL A 563 -1.16 17.34 38.91
N GLY A 564 -1.11 16.85 40.14
CA GLY A 564 -2.16 16.02 40.73
C GLY A 564 -2.09 14.56 40.29
N PHE A 565 -3.17 13.83 40.54
CA PHE A 565 -3.25 12.38 40.37
C PHE A 565 -3.51 11.96 38.92
N ILE A 566 -3.02 10.76 38.56
CA ILE A 566 -3.50 10.04 37.38
C ILE A 566 -4.95 9.61 37.66
N PRO A 567 -5.96 10.06 36.89
CA PRO A 567 -7.36 9.72 37.17
C PRO A 567 -7.64 8.23 36.94
N ASP A 568 -8.40 7.60 37.84
CA ASP A 568 -8.81 6.19 37.70
C ASP A 568 -9.53 5.91 36.38
N GLY A 569 -10.25 6.90 35.84
CA GLY A 569 -10.93 6.78 34.54
C GLY A 569 -9.99 6.42 33.37
N ILE A 570 -8.68 6.65 33.48
CA ILE A 570 -7.71 6.27 32.44
C ILE A 570 -7.70 4.76 32.18
N THR A 571 -8.02 3.95 33.19
CA THR A 571 -8.03 2.48 33.08
C THR A 571 -9.22 1.96 32.27
N LEU A 572 -10.20 2.82 31.95
CA LEU A 572 -11.31 2.50 31.05
C LEU A 572 -10.89 2.50 29.58
N LEU A 573 -9.74 3.10 29.24
CA LEU A 573 -9.22 3.19 27.88
C LEU A 573 -8.53 1.89 27.46
N ILE A 574 -9.24 0.77 27.56
CA ILE A 574 -8.68 -0.58 27.37
C ILE A 574 -8.17 -0.87 25.95
N GLY A 575 -8.49 -0.03 24.96
CA GLY A 575 -8.00 -0.12 23.59
C GLY A 575 -6.66 0.60 23.35
N LEU A 576 -6.11 1.28 24.36
CA LEU A 576 -4.88 2.07 24.25
C LEU A 576 -3.64 1.17 24.07
N HIS A 577 -2.84 1.43 23.03
CA HIS A 577 -1.56 0.74 22.79
C HIS A 577 -0.37 1.45 23.45
N GLY A 578 -0.41 2.78 23.53
CA GLY A 578 0.65 3.57 24.15
C GLY A 578 0.10 4.63 25.08
N LEU A 579 0.72 4.75 26.26
CA LEU A 579 0.43 5.78 27.25
C LEU A 579 1.76 6.37 27.74
N ASN A 580 1.97 7.65 27.41
CA ASN A 580 3.15 8.39 27.83
C ASN A 580 2.73 9.62 28.64
N LEU A 581 3.07 9.62 29.93
CA LEU A 581 2.83 10.70 30.89
C LEU A 581 4.13 11.25 31.47
N SER A 582 5.27 10.88 30.90
CA SER A 582 6.59 11.19 31.43
C SER A 582 6.90 12.67 31.48
N HIS A 583 7.88 13.08 32.28
CA HIS A 583 8.33 14.47 32.40
C HIS A 583 7.19 15.44 32.72
N ASN A 584 6.52 15.19 33.85
CA ASN A 584 5.46 16.03 34.41
C ASN A 584 5.68 16.20 35.93
N CYS A 585 4.67 16.68 36.66
CA CYS A 585 4.66 16.83 38.10
C CYS A 585 3.51 16.04 38.75
N LEU A 586 3.18 14.87 38.18
CA LEU A 586 2.09 14.02 38.67
C LEU A 586 2.47 13.37 40.00
N GLU A 587 1.49 13.23 40.89
CA GLU A 587 1.65 12.70 42.25
C GLU A 587 0.66 11.56 42.54
N GLY A 588 0.83 10.93 43.70
CA GLY A 588 0.00 9.79 44.13
C GLY A 588 0.41 8.46 43.49
N GLU A 589 -0.51 7.51 43.46
CA GLU A 589 -0.24 6.12 43.07
C GLU A 589 -0.62 5.83 41.61
N ILE A 590 -0.07 4.74 41.05
CA ILE A 590 -0.57 4.18 39.78
C ILE A 590 -2.01 3.67 40.01
N PRO A 591 -2.99 4.00 39.14
CA PRO A 591 -4.37 3.54 39.29
C PRO A 591 -4.48 2.02 39.46
N LYS A 592 -5.28 1.60 40.46
CA LYS A 592 -5.35 0.18 40.86
C LYS A 592 -5.84 -0.76 39.78
N MET A 593 -6.54 -0.28 38.75
CA MET A 593 -7.09 -1.09 37.65
C MET A 593 -6.24 -1.01 36.38
N ILE A 594 -5.00 -0.52 36.46
CA ILE A 594 -4.10 -0.41 35.29
C ILE A 594 -3.92 -1.74 34.56
N GLY A 595 -3.97 -2.88 35.27
CA GLY A 595 -3.88 -4.23 34.70
C GLY A 595 -5.00 -4.60 33.72
N ASP A 596 -6.11 -3.87 33.70
CA ASP A 596 -7.24 -4.11 32.79
C ASP A 596 -6.95 -3.62 31.35
N MET A 597 -5.96 -2.74 31.18
CA MET A 597 -5.57 -2.16 29.88
C MET A 597 -4.73 -3.14 29.04
N LYS A 598 -5.27 -4.32 28.72
CA LYS A 598 -4.54 -5.44 28.10
C LYS A 598 -3.94 -5.16 26.72
N SER A 599 -4.40 -4.14 26.02
CA SER A 599 -3.84 -3.68 24.75
C SER A 599 -2.56 -2.85 24.91
N LEU A 600 -2.20 -2.45 26.13
CA LEU A 600 -1.08 -1.53 26.36
C LEU A 600 0.27 -2.21 26.04
N GLU A 601 0.96 -1.67 25.04
CA GLU A 601 2.26 -2.12 24.56
C GLU A 601 3.42 -1.24 25.04
N SER A 602 3.13 0.03 25.35
CA SER A 602 4.11 1.03 25.77
C SER A 602 3.55 1.85 26.92
N PHE A 603 4.22 1.85 28.07
CA PHE A 603 3.84 2.61 29.25
C PHE A 603 5.03 3.36 29.83
N ASP A 604 5.00 4.69 29.73
CA ASP A 604 6.04 5.57 30.28
C ASP A 604 5.42 6.62 31.20
N ILE A 605 5.79 6.56 32.48
CA ILE A 605 5.39 7.53 33.50
C ILE A 605 6.62 8.10 34.24
N SER A 606 7.79 7.96 33.64
CA SER A 606 9.06 8.38 34.23
C SER A 606 9.13 9.89 34.46
N HIS A 607 10.05 10.34 35.32
CA HIS A 607 10.23 11.76 35.65
C HIS A 607 8.93 12.43 36.14
N ASN A 608 8.39 11.91 37.24
CA ASN A 608 7.22 12.43 37.95
C ASN A 608 7.46 12.37 39.48
N GLN A 609 6.41 12.61 40.27
CA GLN A 609 6.41 12.53 41.74
C GLN A 609 5.49 11.41 42.22
N LEU A 610 5.31 10.35 41.42
CA LEU A 610 4.45 9.23 41.76
C LEU A 610 5.06 8.42 42.91
N SER A 611 4.20 7.83 43.73
CA SER A 611 4.57 7.15 44.98
C SER A 611 3.72 5.91 45.20
N GLY A 612 3.94 5.22 46.32
CA GLY A 612 3.27 3.97 46.64
C GLY A 612 3.93 2.77 45.95
N ASN A 613 3.23 1.64 45.98
CA ASN A 613 3.74 0.38 45.43
C ASN A 613 3.34 0.23 43.95
N ILE A 614 4.20 -0.42 43.17
CA ILE A 614 3.85 -0.85 41.80
C ILE A 614 2.74 -1.91 41.92
N PRO A 615 1.54 -1.71 41.35
CA PRO A 615 0.42 -2.64 41.50
C PRO A 615 0.71 -4.04 40.94
N ASN A 616 0.44 -5.09 41.73
CA ASN A 616 0.66 -6.48 41.31
C ASN A 616 -0.18 -6.89 40.09
N ASN A 617 -1.33 -6.25 39.85
CA ASN A 617 -2.16 -6.54 38.67
C ASN A 617 -1.54 -6.03 37.36
N MET A 618 -0.48 -5.21 37.39
CA MET A 618 0.28 -4.86 36.18
C MET A 618 0.90 -6.10 35.51
N LEU A 619 1.08 -7.21 36.25
CA LEU A 619 1.50 -8.49 35.69
C LEU A 619 0.53 -9.02 34.62
N SER A 620 -0.74 -8.59 34.62
CA SER A 620 -1.75 -8.98 33.63
C SER A 620 -1.61 -8.31 32.26
N LEU A 621 -0.70 -7.33 32.11
CA LEU A 621 -0.49 -6.57 30.88
C LEU A 621 0.36 -7.31 29.86
N THR A 622 -0.09 -8.44 29.33
CA THR A 622 0.70 -9.37 28.50
C THR A 622 1.24 -8.79 27.18
N SER A 623 0.72 -7.66 26.70
CA SER A 623 1.17 -7.01 25.46
C SER A 623 2.33 -6.01 25.68
N MET A 624 2.71 -5.77 26.94
CA MET A 624 3.68 -4.74 27.30
C MET A 624 5.08 -5.06 26.75
N SER A 625 5.58 -4.17 25.90
CA SER A 625 6.90 -4.30 25.28
C SER A 625 7.88 -3.22 25.73
N HIS A 626 7.37 -2.09 26.24
CA HIS A 626 8.17 -0.99 26.75
C HIS A 626 7.56 -0.45 28.03
N LEU A 627 8.36 -0.43 29.10
CA LEU A 627 7.99 0.09 30.41
C LEU A 627 9.08 1.05 30.88
N ASN A 628 8.68 2.19 31.43
CA ASN A 628 9.59 3.13 32.08
C ASN A 628 8.93 3.79 33.31
N LEU A 629 9.47 3.47 34.49
CA LEU A 629 8.99 3.93 35.80
C LEU A 629 10.05 4.77 36.54
N SER A 630 11.16 5.09 35.87
CA SER A 630 12.32 5.74 36.48
C SER A 630 12.02 7.16 36.96
N TYR A 631 12.85 7.69 37.86
CA TYR A 631 12.74 9.07 38.37
C TYR A 631 11.36 9.37 38.97
N ASN A 632 11.01 8.61 40.00
CA ASN A 632 9.77 8.73 40.77
C ASN A 632 10.06 8.44 42.26
N ASN A 633 9.02 8.34 43.08
CA ASN A 633 9.11 8.04 44.51
C ASN A 633 8.43 6.70 44.87
N PHE A 634 8.48 5.70 43.98
CA PHE A 634 7.91 4.39 44.23
C PHE A 634 8.64 3.65 45.36
N SER A 635 7.90 2.79 46.07
CA SER A 635 8.38 2.04 47.22
C SER A 635 7.96 0.58 47.20
N GLY A 636 8.68 -0.26 47.96
CA GLY A 636 8.34 -1.66 48.15
C GLY A 636 8.89 -2.58 47.07
N PRO A 637 8.46 -3.86 47.04
CA PRO A 637 8.99 -4.84 46.11
C PRO A 637 8.45 -4.64 44.68
N ILE A 638 9.33 -4.77 43.69
CA ILE A 638 8.94 -4.88 42.28
C ILE A 638 8.16 -6.19 42.08
N PRO A 639 6.94 -6.16 41.49
CA PRO A 639 6.16 -7.36 41.19
C PRO A 639 6.97 -8.38 40.38
N GLN A 640 6.95 -9.64 40.80
CA GLN A 640 7.71 -10.72 40.17
C GLN A 640 6.77 -11.58 39.31
N GLY A 641 7.10 -11.76 38.02
CA GLY A 641 6.34 -12.57 37.07
C GLY A 641 6.31 -12.00 35.65
N ASN A 642 5.96 -12.84 34.67
CA ASN A 642 5.83 -12.48 33.24
C ASN A 642 7.04 -11.66 32.72
N GLN A 643 6.79 -10.54 32.03
CA GLN A 643 7.82 -9.69 31.43
C GLN A 643 8.51 -8.73 32.43
N PHE A 644 7.99 -8.54 33.65
CA PHE A 644 8.55 -7.57 34.61
C PHE A 644 9.96 -7.92 35.08
N SER A 645 10.28 -9.22 35.15
CA SER A 645 11.61 -9.74 35.46
C SER A 645 12.58 -9.68 34.29
N THR A 646 12.10 -9.35 33.08
CA THR A 646 12.93 -9.24 31.86
C THR A 646 13.43 -7.82 31.59
N TYR A 647 12.82 -6.82 32.23
CA TYR A 647 13.22 -5.42 32.08
C TYR A 647 14.53 -5.12 32.82
N ASP A 648 15.34 -4.24 32.22
CA ASP A 648 16.62 -3.82 32.76
C ASP A 648 16.44 -2.88 33.96
N GLN A 649 17.48 -2.76 34.80
CA GLN A 649 17.47 -1.93 36.02
C GLN A 649 17.14 -0.45 35.75
N TYR A 650 17.47 0.06 34.55
CA TYR A 650 17.25 1.46 34.18
C TYR A 650 15.78 1.85 34.15
N VAL A 651 14.88 0.90 33.88
CA VAL A 651 13.42 1.11 33.92
C VAL A 651 12.94 1.57 35.29
N TYR A 652 13.68 1.23 36.35
CA TYR A 652 13.35 1.50 37.74
C TYR A 652 14.29 2.51 38.41
N ALA A 653 15.20 3.12 37.64
CA ALA A 653 16.23 4.00 38.16
C ALA A 653 15.64 5.17 38.97
N ASP A 654 16.40 5.64 39.97
CA ASP A 654 16.06 6.81 40.79
C ASP A 654 14.67 6.71 41.46
N ASN A 655 14.38 5.55 42.05
CA ASN A 655 13.28 5.31 42.99
C ASN A 655 13.87 4.81 44.32
N PRO A 656 14.15 5.68 45.31
CA PRO A 656 15.02 5.34 46.45
C PRO A 656 14.53 4.19 47.34
N ASN A 657 13.21 4.00 47.42
CA ASN A 657 12.58 3.01 48.31
C ASN A 657 12.11 1.75 47.58
N LEU A 658 12.42 1.62 46.29
CA LEU A 658 12.02 0.49 45.46
C LEU A 658 13.10 -0.61 45.51
N CYS A 659 12.69 -1.87 45.62
CA CYS A 659 13.60 -2.98 45.82
C CYS A 659 13.07 -4.28 45.19
N GLY A 660 13.90 -5.32 45.11
CA GLY A 660 13.57 -6.58 44.41
C GLY A 660 14.14 -6.61 42.98
N ARG A 661 14.32 -7.81 42.40
CA ARG A 661 14.96 -7.98 41.09
C ARG A 661 14.23 -7.17 40.01
N PRO A 662 14.94 -6.44 39.13
CA PRO A 662 16.40 -6.45 38.89
C PRO A 662 17.26 -5.59 39.85
N LEU A 663 16.66 -4.84 40.78
CA LEU A 663 17.36 -4.05 41.79
C LEU A 663 17.86 -4.91 42.97
N LEU A 664 18.50 -4.26 43.96
CA LEU A 664 18.92 -4.87 45.21
C LEU A 664 17.72 -5.49 45.97
N LYS A 665 17.96 -6.59 46.68
CA LYS A 665 16.94 -7.26 47.50
C LYS A 665 16.43 -6.34 48.61
N CYS A 666 15.13 -6.40 48.90
CA CYS A 666 14.50 -5.60 49.94
C CYS A 666 15.07 -5.89 51.34
N PRO A 667 15.41 -4.87 52.15
CA PRO A 667 15.84 -5.06 53.54
C PRO A 667 14.70 -5.60 54.41
N GLY A 668 14.89 -6.73 55.08
CA GLY A 668 13.89 -7.34 55.97
C GLY A 668 13.36 -8.73 55.55
N GLY A 669 13.92 -9.33 54.50
CA GLY A 669 13.65 -10.73 54.16
C GLY A 669 14.74 -11.67 54.67
N ASP A 670 14.76 -11.98 55.97
CA ASP A 670 15.54 -13.10 56.52
C ASP A 670 14.65 -14.10 57.28
N SER A 671 14.66 -15.33 56.74
CA SER A 671 14.44 -16.64 57.37
C SER A 671 13.22 -16.87 58.28
N HIS A 672 12.17 -17.47 57.71
CA HIS A 672 11.62 -18.69 58.29
C HIS A 672 12.15 -19.87 57.49
N ASP A 673 13.31 -20.35 57.92
CA ASP A 673 13.64 -21.77 57.86
C ASP A 673 13.67 -22.28 59.31
N VAL A 674 13.60 -23.61 59.51
CA VAL A 674 13.50 -24.39 60.77
C VAL A 674 12.04 -24.76 61.13
N SER A 675 11.59 -26.03 61.08
CA SER A 675 12.33 -27.30 60.97
C SER A 675 11.44 -28.50 60.61
N GLY A 676 11.86 -29.26 59.60
CA GLY A 676 12.15 -30.70 59.74
C GLY A 676 11.04 -31.73 59.50
N ARG A 677 11.00 -32.29 58.28
CA ARG A 677 11.00 -33.74 58.03
C ARG A 677 11.20 -34.04 56.53
N GLY A 678 12.22 -34.84 56.24
CA GLY A 678 12.30 -35.71 55.05
C GLY A 678 12.45 -35.02 53.70
N PHE A 679 13.62 -35.20 53.08
CA PHE A 679 13.68 -35.25 51.63
C PHE A 679 12.76 -36.37 51.13
N GLU A 680 11.61 -36.02 50.58
CA GLU A 680 10.98 -36.79 49.51
C GLU A 680 10.94 -35.88 48.28
N GLU A 681 11.49 -36.39 47.19
CA GLU A 681 11.52 -35.75 45.89
C GLU A 681 10.08 -35.76 45.31
N ASP A 682 9.39 -34.62 45.35
CA ASP A 682 8.14 -34.45 44.59
C ASP A 682 8.46 -34.02 43.14
N GLU A 683 7.80 -34.70 42.20
CA GLU A 683 8.18 -34.90 40.79
C GLU A 683 7.98 -33.69 39.85
N ASP A 684 7.38 -32.59 40.28
CA ASP A 684 6.97 -31.47 39.39
C ASP A 684 8.14 -30.57 38.91
N GLY A 685 9.23 -30.48 39.67
CA GLY A 685 10.41 -29.67 39.30
C GLY A 685 11.31 -30.34 38.26
N LYS A 686 11.19 -31.66 38.10
CA LYS A 686 11.84 -32.40 37.01
C LYS A 686 11.03 -32.27 35.73
N GLU A 687 9.71 -32.17 35.81
CA GLU A 687 8.81 -32.05 34.66
C GLU A 687 8.98 -30.70 33.94
N ASP A 688 9.03 -29.56 34.64
CA ASP A 688 9.26 -28.22 34.00
C ASP A 688 10.69 -28.04 33.44
N ARG A 689 11.69 -28.71 34.02
CA ARG A 689 13.06 -28.78 33.46
C ARG A 689 13.11 -29.69 32.24
N LEU A 690 12.40 -30.81 32.28
CA LEU A 690 12.29 -31.74 31.16
C LEU A 690 11.52 -31.10 30.02
N GLU A 691 10.44 -30.37 30.28
CA GLU A 691 9.67 -29.63 29.28
C GLU A 691 10.48 -28.49 28.65
N LYS A 692 11.25 -27.72 29.43
CA LYS A 692 12.19 -26.74 28.86
C LYS A 692 13.29 -27.40 28.03
N LEU A 693 13.89 -28.50 28.52
CA LEU A 693 14.88 -29.27 27.77
C LEU A 693 14.28 -29.88 26.50
N LEU A 694 13.04 -30.34 26.54
CA LEU A 694 12.29 -30.86 25.40
C LEU A 694 11.97 -29.74 24.42
N LEU A 695 11.54 -28.56 24.88
CA LEU A 695 11.31 -27.39 24.03
C LEU A 695 12.59 -26.93 23.34
N TYR A 696 13.70 -26.82 24.09
CA TYR A 696 15.00 -26.51 23.49
C TYR A 696 15.49 -27.60 22.55
N SER A 697 15.21 -28.88 22.86
CA SER A 697 15.53 -30.00 21.98
C SER A 697 14.70 -29.97 20.70
N VAL A 698 13.40 -29.63 20.78
CA VAL A 698 12.51 -29.48 19.62
C VAL A 698 12.93 -28.28 18.78
N ILE A 699 13.30 -27.15 19.39
CA ILE A 699 13.83 -25.99 18.67
C ILE A 699 15.17 -26.34 18.01
N ALA A 700 16.07 -27.04 18.72
CA ALA A 700 17.37 -27.44 18.18
C ALA A 700 17.24 -28.47 17.05
N VAL A 701 16.35 -29.46 17.18
CA VAL A 701 16.02 -30.44 16.14
C VAL A 701 15.31 -29.75 14.98
N GLY A 702 14.37 -28.83 15.23
CA GLY A 702 13.70 -28.04 14.21
C GLY A 702 14.68 -27.17 13.41
N PHE A 703 15.61 -26.51 14.10
CA PHE A 703 16.68 -25.75 13.47
C PHE A 703 17.63 -26.67 12.69
N ALA A 704 18.06 -27.80 13.26
CA ALA A 704 18.93 -28.75 12.59
C ALA A 704 18.26 -29.36 11.35
N THR A 705 17.00 -29.78 11.44
CA THR A 705 16.23 -30.32 10.32
C THR A 705 15.94 -29.27 9.25
N GLY A 706 15.64 -28.03 9.61
CA GLY A 706 15.49 -26.93 8.66
C GLY A 706 16.81 -26.58 7.97
N PHE A 707 17.89 -26.45 8.74
CA PHE A 707 19.24 -26.16 8.24
C PHE A 707 19.76 -27.28 7.34
N TRP A 708 19.70 -28.54 7.79
CA TRP A 708 20.11 -29.69 6.99
C TRP A 708 19.15 -29.98 5.84
N GLY A 709 17.86 -29.66 5.96
CA GLY A 709 16.90 -29.73 4.86
C GLY A 709 17.28 -28.79 3.73
N ILE A 710 17.64 -27.55 4.05
CA ILE A 710 18.15 -26.57 3.08
C ILE A 710 19.47 -27.05 2.47
N ILE A 711 20.42 -27.53 3.29
CA ILE A 711 21.70 -28.06 2.78
C ILE A 711 21.49 -29.30 1.89
N LEU A 712 20.61 -30.23 2.26
CA LEU A 712 20.31 -31.41 1.47
C LEU A 712 19.67 -31.03 0.14
N VAL A 713 18.76 -30.05 0.13
CA VAL A 713 18.18 -29.49 -1.10
C VAL A 713 19.26 -28.83 -1.96
N LEU A 714 20.22 -28.10 -1.36
CA LEU A 714 21.36 -27.52 -2.08
C LEU A 714 22.32 -28.59 -2.63
N VAL A 715 22.49 -29.74 -1.96
CA VAL A 715 23.35 -30.83 -2.43
C VAL A 715 22.67 -31.64 -3.55
N VAL A 716 21.38 -31.93 -3.41
CA VAL A 716 20.62 -32.79 -4.33
C VAL A 716 20.15 -32.02 -5.57
N LYS A 717 19.68 -30.77 -5.40
CA LYS A 717 19.09 -29.99 -6.49
C LYS A 717 20.12 -29.02 -7.08
N LYS A 718 20.82 -29.49 -8.12
CA LYS A 718 21.88 -28.71 -8.80
C LYS A 718 21.43 -27.30 -9.22
N SER A 719 20.19 -27.14 -9.70
CA SER A 719 19.66 -25.83 -10.11
C SER A 719 19.54 -24.84 -8.94
N PHE A 720 19.07 -25.29 -7.78
CA PHE A 720 18.94 -24.46 -6.59
C PHE A 720 20.31 -24.04 -6.02
N ARG A 721 21.29 -24.95 -6.09
CA ARG A 721 22.69 -24.66 -5.75
C ARG A 721 23.26 -23.54 -6.62
N TYR A 722 23.11 -23.63 -7.94
CA TYR A 722 23.63 -22.61 -8.84
C TYR A 722 22.93 -21.26 -8.67
N ALA A 723 21.62 -21.25 -8.40
CA ALA A 723 20.88 -20.02 -8.10
C ALA A 723 21.35 -19.37 -6.80
N CYS A 724 21.56 -20.16 -5.74
CA CYS A 724 22.02 -19.66 -4.45
C CYS A 724 23.45 -19.10 -4.51
N PHE A 725 24.38 -19.81 -5.17
CA PHE A 725 25.75 -19.31 -5.35
C PHE A 725 25.81 -18.08 -6.26
N ARG A 726 25.02 -18.00 -7.35
CA ARG A 726 24.92 -16.77 -8.15
C ARG A 726 24.39 -15.60 -7.35
N TRP A 727 23.35 -15.80 -6.55
CA TRP A 727 22.81 -14.75 -5.70
C TRP A 727 23.85 -14.24 -4.69
N VAL A 728 24.64 -15.13 -4.08
CA VAL A 728 25.74 -14.74 -3.18
C VAL A 728 26.84 -14.00 -3.95
N GLU A 729 27.21 -14.44 -5.15
CA GLU A 729 28.17 -13.74 -6.02
C GLU A 729 27.65 -12.34 -6.41
N ASP A 730 26.39 -12.21 -6.82
CA ASP A 730 25.75 -10.94 -7.18
C ASP A 730 25.72 -9.95 -6.00
N VAL A 731 25.41 -10.44 -4.79
CA VAL A 731 25.44 -9.61 -3.56
C VAL A 731 26.88 -9.22 -3.22
N THR A 732 27.84 -10.13 -3.37
CA THR A 732 29.25 -9.86 -3.10
C THR A 732 29.81 -8.84 -4.09
N ASP A 733 29.45 -8.94 -5.36
CA ASP A 733 29.82 -7.98 -6.41
C ASP A 733 29.14 -6.63 -6.19
N MET A 734 27.87 -6.60 -5.77
CA MET A 734 27.18 -5.35 -5.42
C MET A 734 27.89 -4.64 -4.26
N VAL A 735 28.22 -5.37 -3.19
CA VAL A 735 28.95 -4.84 -2.04
C VAL A 735 30.37 -4.40 -2.44
N TYR A 736 31.07 -5.20 -3.24
CA TYR A 736 32.41 -4.88 -3.73
C TYR A 736 32.41 -3.61 -4.57
N VAL A 737 31.49 -3.48 -5.52
CA VAL A 737 31.34 -2.30 -6.36
C VAL A 737 31.00 -1.07 -5.52
N GLU A 738 30.11 -1.19 -4.54
CA GLU A 738 29.75 -0.06 -3.67
C GLU A 738 30.94 0.40 -2.81
N VAL A 739 31.72 -0.55 -2.28
CA VAL A 739 32.95 -0.27 -1.54
C VAL A 739 34.00 0.39 -2.44
N VAL A 740 34.23 -0.14 -3.64
CA VAL A 740 35.18 0.43 -4.61
C VAL A 740 34.77 1.84 -5.04
N ILE A 741 33.47 2.09 -5.28
CA ILE A 741 32.95 3.43 -5.60
C ILE A 741 33.13 4.39 -4.42
N LYS A 742 32.85 3.97 -3.18
CA LYS A 742 33.10 4.79 -1.98
C LYS A 742 34.59 5.11 -1.81
N VAL A 743 35.48 4.13 -2.00
CA VAL A 743 36.94 4.32 -1.94
C VAL A 743 37.43 5.23 -3.08
N ALA A 744 36.91 5.09 -4.29
CA ALA A 744 37.27 5.95 -5.43
C ALA A 744 36.80 7.40 -5.21
N ARG A 745 35.59 7.60 -4.67
CA ARG A 745 35.08 8.94 -4.28
C ARG A 745 35.92 9.56 -3.17
N MET A 746 36.33 8.77 -2.18
CA MET A 746 37.20 9.24 -1.08
C MET A 746 38.60 9.61 -1.58
N LYS A 747 39.21 8.83 -2.47
CA LYS A 747 40.47 9.19 -3.15
C LYS A 747 40.33 10.47 -3.97
N LYS A 748 39.22 10.63 -4.71
CA LYS A 748 38.96 11.83 -5.52
C LYS A 748 38.75 13.07 -4.65
N TRP A 749 38.16 12.92 -3.47
CA TRP A 749 38.03 13.98 -2.45
C TRP A 749 39.37 14.35 -1.82
N LEU A 750 40.21 13.37 -1.45
CA LEU A 750 41.56 13.61 -0.90
C LEU A 750 42.48 14.31 -1.91
N VAL A 751 42.44 13.92 -3.19
CA VAL A 751 43.24 14.57 -4.24
C VAL A 751 42.77 16.01 -4.52
N ARG A 752 41.45 16.28 -4.41
CA ARG A 752 40.90 17.62 -4.63
C ARG A 752 41.23 18.59 -3.48
N ASN A 753 41.38 18.07 -2.26
CA ASN A 753 41.77 18.87 -1.09
C ASN A 753 43.29 19.09 -0.96
N HIS A 754 44.12 18.28 -1.63
CA HIS A 754 45.58 18.49 -1.64
C HIS A 754 46.08 19.49 -2.70
N VAL A 755 45.22 19.93 -3.62
CA VAL A 755 45.55 20.88 -4.71
C VAL A 755 45.06 22.32 -4.39
N GLN A 756 44.47 22.55 -3.21
CA GLN A 756 44.07 23.88 -2.71
C GLN A 756 44.58 24.18 -1.29
N GLY A 757 45.68 23.56 -0.88
CA GLY A 757 46.42 23.88 0.36
C GLY A 757 47.73 24.57 0.04
#